data_AF-A0A356KG39-F1
#
_entry.id   AF-A0A356KG39-F1
#
_cell.length_a   1.000
_cell.length_b   1.000
_cell.length_c   1.000
_cell.angle_alpha   90.00
_cell.angle_beta   90.00
_cell.angle_gamma   90.00
#
_symmetry.space_group_name_H-M   'P 1'
#
loop_
_entity.id
_entity.type
_entity.pdbx_description
1 polymer ?
#
loop_
_entity_poly.entity_id
_entity_poly.type
_entity_poly.pdbx_seq_one_letter_code
_entity_poly.pdbx_strand_id
1 'polypeptide(L)'
;MRIPDHPQAREHLLAREDVLERAKTGTSMAGVVLLELDLSGVDLSGVDFNGATLRQCDLRQAKLVGAKLMRAQLHECDLRDADLSGADMRGALAMQCTLRGANTAGVALREAQLHECQLNGCDLSQRDLSGLIAPKSVFAGCDLRGSTIVHAALSEVDLSNANLAGARIEETVLPDAVLRGANLTGARAGLVAIGADLSGARLSGADLSRAVLQEANLSNASLRGATLVQTLLKGADLRGADLSEARLEHVIGSEADLRGVTLPPGDLAELVLSGADLRELDLSGRSIKSCLFDKAKLDGANLSGVTMEGVMLGEASLVGTDLSGAKLSSVQLYGADLRGANMSDAEVDHSALSDCDLRGAILPRKLLRVAMGGSKLEPGSLVGRELEGVDLSRLDLSGWDLRGLNLKGCIFHDSKLRDADLRETVCEMTLFVEADLTGARFEGANLRCAIFERAVMPGAQLRGHDLTMAQFNKANVSGADLSDCDLTIAGFEDANLDGADLSRSLLHNCNLVRASMKGTKLEGTVFHANMNEFDYTQFPLAGMTLSRCMLLDANLEGHDLRGADLNSSSFIKANLKGADLRGCNLDMAIFMEANLEGALLEGVSARKACFAKANLREAILRDSDLRNAILPEVKAPLAEFSGCDLRETVWVEADLSAARFRGAKLHYADMSYATLDGADLSGADLFTAQLHGILDKGANWSGAKLRGARRTDKERFEGERGFQPPSLPAEEAAQ
;
A
#
# COMPACT_ATOMS: atom_id res chain seq x y z
N MET A 1 62.01 18.88 -1.44
CA MET A 1 62.90 18.35 -0.36
C MET A 1 64.35 18.68 -0.68
N ARG A 2 65.13 19.10 0.35
CA ARG A 2 66.57 19.44 0.29
C ARG A 2 67.43 18.24 -0.15
N ILE A 3 68.53 18.55 -0.84
CA ILE A 3 69.61 17.63 -1.24
C ILE A 3 70.07 16.81 -0.01
N PRO A 4 70.26 15.48 -0.11
CA PRO A 4 70.94 14.74 0.95
C PRO A 4 72.42 15.13 0.94
N ASP A 5 72.89 15.77 2.01
CA ASP A 5 74.30 15.98 2.34
C ASP A 5 75.01 14.65 2.69
N HIS A 6 74.85 13.61 1.86
CA HIS A 6 75.48 12.31 2.06
C HIS A 6 76.73 12.21 1.16
N PRO A 7 77.93 11.91 1.70
CA PRO A 7 79.18 11.87 0.92
C PRO A 7 79.16 10.94 -0.30
N GLN A 8 78.37 9.86 -0.25
CA GLN A 8 78.19 8.92 -1.37
C GLN A 8 77.37 9.51 -2.55
N ALA A 9 76.59 10.58 -2.34
CA ALA A 9 75.85 11.22 -3.43
C ALA A 9 76.76 12.05 -4.36
N ARG A 10 77.99 12.40 -3.93
CA ARG A 10 78.95 13.14 -4.75
C ARG A 10 79.71 12.28 -5.76
N GLU A 11 79.82 10.96 -5.54
CA GLU A 11 80.51 10.05 -6.49
C GLU A 11 79.71 9.80 -7.77
N HIS A 12 78.41 10.14 -7.77
CA HIS A 12 77.52 9.96 -8.90
C HIS A 12 77.13 11.28 -9.59
N LEU A 13 77.64 12.43 -9.13
CA LEU A 13 77.40 13.73 -9.72
C LEU A 13 78.32 13.94 -10.94
N LEU A 14 77.75 14.21 -12.11
CA LEU A 14 78.52 14.50 -13.32
C LEU A 14 78.42 15.99 -13.71
N ALA A 15 79.54 16.55 -14.16
CA ALA A 15 79.53 17.84 -14.85
C ALA A 15 79.11 17.65 -16.32
N ARG A 16 78.79 18.75 -17.01
CA ARG A 16 78.38 18.74 -18.42
C ARG A 16 79.41 18.06 -19.30
N GLU A 17 80.69 18.33 -19.09
CA GLU A 17 81.80 17.76 -19.86
C GLU A 17 81.85 16.23 -19.73
N ASP A 18 81.62 15.69 -18.53
CA ASP A 18 81.58 14.25 -18.27
C ASP A 18 80.42 13.60 -19.03
N VAL A 19 79.25 14.25 -19.08
CA VAL A 19 78.08 13.78 -19.85
C VAL A 19 78.41 13.73 -21.34
N LEU A 20 79.06 14.77 -21.88
CA LEU A 20 79.45 14.81 -23.30
C LEU A 20 80.46 13.73 -23.67
N GLU A 21 81.43 13.45 -22.81
CA GLU A 21 82.43 12.40 -23.04
C GLU A 21 81.79 11.01 -22.96
N ARG A 22 80.96 10.76 -21.95
CA ARG A 22 80.26 9.49 -21.78
C ARG A 22 79.28 9.22 -22.93
N ALA A 23 78.58 10.24 -23.42
CA ALA A 23 77.72 10.13 -24.58
C ALA A 23 78.50 9.74 -25.85
N LYS A 24 79.67 10.35 -26.10
CA LYS A 24 80.54 10.01 -27.25
C LYS A 24 81.12 8.60 -27.17
N THR A 25 81.48 8.16 -25.98
CA THR A 25 82.13 6.85 -25.74
C THR A 25 81.13 5.71 -25.55
N GLY A 26 79.83 6.01 -25.46
CA GLY A 26 78.79 5.03 -25.16
C GLY A 26 78.86 4.49 -23.73
N THR A 27 79.53 5.21 -22.83
CA THR A 27 79.64 4.82 -21.41
C THR A 27 78.30 4.99 -20.71
N SER A 28 77.85 3.97 -19.98
CA SER A 28 76.58 4.02 -19.25
C SER A 28 76.55 5.15 -18.22
N MET A 29 75.39 5.78 -18.12
CA MET A 29 75.04 6.80 -17.13
C MET A 29 73.94 6.28 -16.19
N ALA A 30 73.84 4.96 -16.00
CA ALA A 30 72.86 4.39 -15.10
C ALA A 30 73.12 4.84 -13.64
N GLY A 31 72.06 5.25 -12.93
CA GLY A 31 72.12 5.68 -11.54
C GLY A 31 72.85 6.99 -11.25
N VAL A 32 73.32 7.72 -12.27
CA VAL A 32 74.02 9.00 -12.06
C VAL A 32 73.07 10.11 -11.64
N VAL A 33 73.61 11.18 -11.07
CA VAL A 33 72.89 12.39 -10.69
C VAL A 33 73.37 13.56 -11.56
N LEU A 34 72.44 14.18 -12.29
CA LEU A 34 72.65 15.37 -13.11
C LEU A 34 71.81 16.51 -12.52
N LEU A 35 72.44 17.62 -12.17
CA LEU A 35 71.78 18.77 -11.55
C LEU A 35 72.06 20.02 -12.38
N GLU A 36 71.01 20.72 -12.79
CA GLU A 36 71.08 22.07 -13.39
C GLU A 36 71.98 22.16 -14.64
N LEU A 37 72.14 21.05 -15.37
CA LEU A 37 72.99 20.99 -16.55
C LEU A 37 72.27 21.49 -17.81
N ASP A 38 72.95 22.31 -18.60
CA ASP A 38 72.56 22.60 -19.98
C ASP A 38 73.04 21.50 -20.93
N LEU A 39 72.13 20.63 -21.32
CA LEU A 39 72.30 19.54 -22.28
C LEU A 39 71.50 19.81 -23.55
N SER A 40 71.16 21.07 -23.82
CA SER A 40 70.41 21.44 -25.02
C SER A 40 71.17 21.08 -26.30
N GLY A 41 70.46 20.51 -27.28
CA GLY A 41 71.01 20.08 -28.56
C GLY A 41 72.01 18.92 -28.50
N VAL A 42 72.28 18.35 -27.32
CA VAL A 42 73.27 17.28 -27.16
C VAL A 42 72.75 15.97 -27.76
N ASP A 43 73.64 15.23 -28.43
CA ASP A 43 73.34 13.86 -28.88
C ASP A 43 73.55 12.86 -27.74
N LEU A 44 72.44 12.39 -27.19
CA LEU A 44 72.33 11.40 -26.12
C LEU A 44 71.66 10.11 -26.63
N SER A 45 71.72 9.85 -27.94
CA SER A 45 71.08 8.70 -28.57
C SER A 45 71.64 7.39 -28.01
N GLY A 46 70.75 6.48 -27.62
CA GLY A 46 71.09 5.15 -27.07
C GLY A 46 71.75 5.16 -25.69
N VAL A 47 71.95 6.33 -25.07
CA VAL A 47 72.59 6.43 -23.75
C VAL A 47 71.74 5.73 -22.68
N ASP A 48 72.42 5.02 -21.78
CA ASP A 48 71.81 4.32 -20.67
C ASP A 48 71.71 5.23 -19.44
N PHE A 49 70.52 5.78 -19.20
CA PHE A 49 70.13 6.58 -18.03
C PHE A 49 69.26 5.78 -17.04
N ASN A 50 69.29 4.45 -17.06
CA ASN A 50 68.42 3.66 -16.19
C ASN A 50 68.67 4.00 -14.71
N GLY A 51 67.60 4.36 -13.98
CA GLY A 51 67.68 4.78 -12.58
C GLY A 51 68.43 6.11 -12.33
N ALA A 52 68.85 6.83 -13.37
CA ALA A 52 69.52 8.12 -13.22
C ALA A 52 68.57 9.19 -12.66
N THR A 53 69.10 10.18 -11.98
CA THR A 53 68.38 11.35 -11.47
C THR A 53 68.80 12.59 -12.23
N LEU A 54 67.88 13.21 -12.98
CA LEU A 54 68.05 14.46 -13.69
C LEU A 54 67.15 15.50 -13.01
N ARG A 55 67.73 16.60 -12.51
CA ARG A 55 66.99 17.69 -11.87
C ARG A 55 67.33 19.01 -12.51
N GLN A 56 66.31 19.75 -12.94
CA GLN A 56 66.45 21.07 -13.54
C GLN A 56 67.41 21.10 -14.74
N CYS A 57 67.54 19.97 -15.45
CA CYS A 57 68.36 19.89 -16.65
C CYS A 57 67.61 20.48 -17.84
N ASP A 58 68.31 21.28 -18.64
CA ASP A 58 67.84 21.76 -19.94
C ASP A 58 68.23 20.72 -21.00
N LEU A 59 67.24 20.03 -21.55
CA LEU A 59 67.35 19.01 -22.60
C LEU A 59 66.67 19.48 -23.88
N ARG A 60 66.46 20.80 -24.06
CA ARG A 60 65.79 21.33 -25.25
C ARG A 60 66.53 20.92 -26.51
N GLN A 61 65.80 20.41 -27.50
CA GLN A 61 66.37 19.93 -28.78
C GLN A 61 67.43 18.82 -28.63
N ALA A 62 67.60 18.21 -27.46
CA ALA A 62 68.51 17.09 -27.29
C ALA A 62 68.02 15.86 -28.08
N LYS A 63 68.94 15.05 -28.59
CA LYS A 63 68.61 13.78 -29.24
C LYS A 63 68.69 12.66 -28.22
N LEU A 64 67.55 12.11 -27.83
CA LEU A 64 67.40 10.99 -26.90
C LEU A 64 66.90 9.73 -27.63
N VAL A 65 67.22 9.62 -28.92
CA VAL A 65 66.74 8.53 -29.78
C VAL A 65 67.19 7.19 -29.21
N GLY A 66 66.23 6.33 -28.85
CA GLY A 66 66.50 5.02 -28.25
C GLY A 66 67.20 5.06 -26.88
N ALA A 67 67.24 6.21 -26.20
CA ALA A 67 67.84 6.32 -24.86
C ALA A 67 67.08 5.44 -23.85
N LYS A 68 67.80 4.83 -22.90
CA LYS A 68 67.22 3.98 -21.86
C LYS A 68 67.02 4.80 -20.60
N LEU A 69 65.77 5.06 -20.24
CA LEU A 69 65.36 5.89 -19.11
C LEU A 69 64.48 5.09 -18.14
N MET A 70 64.61 3.75 -18.11
CA MET A 70 63.78 2.92 -17.24
C MET A 70 64.03 3.31 -15.79
N ARG A 71 62.96 3.63 -15.06
CA ARG A 71 63.00 4.09 -13.66
C ARG A 71 63.90 5.30 -13.41
N ALA A 72 64.24 6.07 -14.44
CA ALA A 72 64.94 7.34 -14.29
C ALA A 72 64.03 8.36 -13.58
N GLN A 73 64.61 9.25 -12.80
CA GLN A 73 63.93 10.33 -12.09
C GLN A 73 64.22 11.65 -12.81
N LEU A 74 63.23 12.26 -13.44
CA LEU A 74 63.31 13.56 -14.07
C LEU A 74 62.50 14.56 -13.24
N HIS A 75 63.14 15.61 -12.73
CA HIS A 75 62.48 16.64 -11.93
C HIS A 75 62.71 17.98 -12.59
N GLU A 76 61.65 18.71 -12.94
CA GLU A 76 61.73 20.07 -13.50
C GLU A 76 62.64 20.17 -14.74
N CYS A 77 62.72 19.10 -15.54
CA CYS A 77 63.55 19.09 -16.75
C CYS A 77 62.81 19.68 -17.95
N ASP A 78 63.55 20.38 -18.82
CA ASP A 78 63.01 20.98 -20.04
C ASP A 78 63.39 20.14 -21.27
N LEU A 79 62.46 19.35 -21.78
CA LEU A 79 62.63 18.50 -22.97
C LEU A 79 61.90 19.09 -24.19
N ARG A 80 61.64 20.40 -24.24
CA ARG A 80 60.96 21.00 -25.41
C ARG A 80 61.72 20.72 -26.69
N ASP A 81 60.99 20.29 -27.72
CA ASP A 81 61.52 19.95 -29.04
C ASP A 81 62.63 18.87 -29.04
N ALA A 82 62.78 18.11 -27.94
CA ALA A 82 63.74 17.00 -27.87
C ALA A 82 63.27 15.80 -28.72
N ASP A 83 64.21 15.01 -29.24
CA ASP A 83 63.91 13.79 -29.97
C ASP A 83 63.95 12.57 -29.05
N LEU A 84 62.79 12.17 -28.52
CA LEU A 84 62.61 11.00 -27.66
C LEU A 84 62.22 9.75 -28.46
N SER A 85 62.45 9.73 -29.78
CA SER A 85 61.97 8.62 -30.61
C SER A 85 62.58 7.29 -30.18
N GLY A 86 61.71 6.31 -29.90
CA GLY A 86 62.10 5.00 -29.39
C GLY A 86 62.72 4.97 -27.99
N ALA A 87 62.70 6.08 -27.24
CA ALA A 87 63.22 6.12 -25.88
C ALA A 87 62.41 5.21 -24.94
N ASP A 88 63.10 4.52 -24.02
CA ASP A 88 62.48 3.59 -23.07
C ASP A 88 62.31 4.24 -21.70
N MET A 89 61.12 4.77 -21.44
CA MET A 89 60.77 5.47 -20.19
C MET A 89 59.89 4.61 -19.27
N ARG A 90 59.93 3.27 -19.41
CA ARG A 90 59.11 2.38 -18.57
C ARG A 90 59.42 2.56 -17.09
N GLY A 91 58.38 2.82 -16.30
CA GLY A 91 58.52 3.07 -14.86
C GLY A 91 59.29 4.34 -14.48
N ALA A 92 59.60 5.24 -15.44
CA ALA A 92 60.28 6.51 -15.15
C ALA A 92 59.40 7.42 -14.29
N LEU A 93 60.03 8.23 -13.43
CA LEU A 93 59.39 9.22 -12.58
C LEU A 93 59.71 10.62 -13.10
N ALA A 94 58.82 11.20 -13.90
CA ALA A 94 58.90 12.59 -14.33
C ALA A 94 57.96 13.46 -13.49
N MET A 95 58.49 14.57 -12.97
CA MET A 95 57.74 15.56 -12.18
C MET A 95 57.99 16.92 -12.79
N GLN A 96 56.93 17.68 -13.09
CA GLN A 96 57.02 19.07 -13.56
C GLN A 96 57.94 19.25 -14.78
N CYS A 97 58.03 18.24 -15.64
CA CYS A 97 58.84 18.30 -16.85
C CYS A 97 58.02 18.83 -18.03
N THR A 98 58.66 19.55 -18.96
CA THR A 98 58.01 20.01 -20.19
C THR A 98 58.54 19.23 -21.40
N LEU A 99 57.66 18.56 -22.12
CA LEU A 99 57.93 17.75 -23.31
C LEU A 99 57.19 18.33 -24.54
N ARG A 100 56.73 19.57 -24.47
CA ARG A 100 55.98 20.21 -25.54
C ARG A 100 56.81 20.22 -26.83
N GLY A 101 56.23 19.72 -27.93
CA GLY A 101 56.90 19.64 -29.23
C GLY A 101 57.94 18.52 -29.35
N ALA A 102 58.17 17.73 -28.30
CA ALA A 102 59.10 16.62 -28.36
C ALA A 102 58.62 15.54 -29.34
N ASN A 103 59.56 14.96 -30.08
CA ASN A 103 59.26 13.80 -30.92
C ASN A 103 59.15 12.55 -30.04
N THR A 104 57.92 12.12 -29.74
CA THR A 104 57.62 10.95 -28.91
C THR A 104 57.38 9.67 -29.72
N ALA A 105 57.70 9.66 -31.01
CA ALA A 105 57.45 8.51 -31.88
C ALA A 105 58.11 7.23 -31.34
N GLY A 106 57.31 6.24 -30.98
CA GLY A 106 57.85 4.97 -30.48
C GLY A 106 58.27 4.96 -29.01
N VAL A 107 58.07 6.05 -28.26
CA VAL A 107 58.41 6.09 -26.82
C VAL A 107 57.65 5.02 -26.03
N ALA A 108 58.31 4.40 -25.05
CA ALA A 108 57.69 3.43 -24.15
C ALA A 108 57.40 4.09 -22.79
N LEU A 109 56.12 4.25 -22.46
CA LEU A 109 55.65 4.94 -21.24
C LEU A 109 54.85 4.03 -20.28
N ARG A 110 54.87 2.71 -20.51
CA ARG A 110 54.20 1.75 -19.63
C ARG A 110 54.68 1.90 -18.18
N GLU A 111 53.73 2.00 -17.25
CA GLU A 111 53.96 2.21 -15.80
C GLU A 111 54.76 3.48 -15.45
N ALA A 112 54.95 4.42 -16.40
CA ALA A 112 55.61 5.68 -16.11
C ALA A 112 54.75 6.54 -15.17
N GLN A 113 55.39 7.40 -14.39
CA GLN A 113 54.72 8.37 -13.53
C GLN A 113 55.10 9.78 -13.99
N LEU A 114 54.15 10.48 -14.60
CA LEU A 114 54.30 11.81 -15.17
C LEU A 114 53.44 12.79 -14.36
N HIS A 115 53.92 13.29 -13.25
CA HIS A 115 53.14 14.22 -12.42
C HIS A 115 53.35 15.66 -12.90
N GLU A 116 52.27 16.41 -13.13
CA GLU A 116 52.32 17.83 -13.53
C GLU A 116 53.23 18.10 -14.75
N CYS A 117 53.32 17.13 -15.68
CA CYS A 117 54.14 17.22 -16.87
C CYS A 117 53.34 17.80 -18.05
N GLN A 118 54.02 18.51 -18.95
CA GLN A 118 53.40 19.12 -20.14
C GLN A 118 53.78 18.34 -21.40
N LEU A 119 52.83 17.67 -22.02
CA LEU A 119 53.00 16.85 -23.23
C LEU A 119 52.19 17.40 -24.42
N ASN A 120 51.78 18.66 -24.39
CA ASN A 120 50.86 19.24 -25.37
C ASN A 120 51.23 18.92 -26.82
N GLY A 121 50.27 18.34 -27.56
CA GLY A 121 50.39 18.05 -28.98
C GLY A 121 51.33 16.90 -29.35
N CYS A 122 51.84 16.13 -28.39
CA CYS A 122 52.69 14.99 -28.68
C CYS A 122 51.94 13.86 -29.41
N ASP A 123 52.66 13.15 -30.29
CA ASP A 123 52.15 11.94 -30.93
C ASP A 123 52.44 10.72 -30.04
N LEU A 124 51.38 10.24 -29.42
CA LEU A 124 51.36 9.04 -28.59
C LEU A 124 50.40 8.00 -29.18
N SER A 125 50.18 8.03 -30.49
CA SER A 125 49.28 7.12 -31.19
C SER A 125 49.81 5.68 -31.18
N GLN A 126 48.89 4.72 -31.07
CA GLN A 126 49.18 3.28 -31.04
C GLN A 126 50.24 2.90 -29.98
N ARG A 127 50.31 3.65 -28.88
CA ARG A 127 51.26 3.39 -27.78
C ARG A 127 50.60 2.56 -26.68
N ASP A 128 51.43 1.81 -25.95
CA ASP A 128 51.03 1.18 -24.69
C ASP A 128 51.38 2.12 -23.53
N LEU A 129 50.33 2.68 -22.94
CA LEU A 129 50.34 3.57 -21.78
C LEU A 129 49.73 2.88 -20.55
N SER A 130 49.69 1.55 -20.53
CA SER A 130 49.12 0.80 -19.41
C SER A 130 49.84 1.12 -18.11
N GLY A 131 49.08 1.32 -17.03
CA GLY A 131 49.62 1.66 -15.71
C GLY A 131 50.21 3.07 -15.59
N LEU A 132 50.01 3.95 -16.58
CA LEU A 132 50.48 5.33 -16.53
C LEU A 132 49.85 6.06 -15.34
N ILE A 133 50.68 6.73 -14.52
CA ILE A 133 50.22 7.62 -13.45
C ILE A 133 50.55 9.04 -13.88
N ALA A 134 49.54 9.85 -14.22
CA ALA A 134 49.81 11.19 -14.73
C ALA A 134 48.87 12.27 -14.15
N PRO A 135 48.83 12.44 -12.81
CA PRO A 135 47.96 13.43 -12.20
C PRO A 135 48.38 14.84 -12.61
N LYS A 136 47.40 15.69 -12.90
CA LYS A 136 47.58 17.11 -13.26
C LYS A 136 48.47 17.36 -14.48
N SER A 137 48.77 16.32 -15.25
CA SER A 137 49.55 16.45 -16.48
C SER A 137 48.70 16.94 -17.64
N VAL A 138 49.35 17.57 -18.61
CA VAL A 138 48.69 18.20 -19.75
C VAL A 138 49.01 17.44 -21.03
N PHE A 139 48.01 16.70 -21.52
CA PHE A 139 47.98 15.98 -22.79
C PHE A 139 47.09 16.68 -23.83
N ALA A 140 46.77 17.96 -23.62
CA ALA A 140 45.88 18.71 -24.51
C ALA A 140 46.40 18.68 -25.96
N GLY A 141 45.52 18.32 -26.88
CA GLY A 141 45.81 18.19 -28.31
C GLY A 141 46.69 17.01 -28.72
N CYS A 142 47.06 16.10 -27.81
CA CYS A 142 47.85 14.91 -28.16
C CYS A 142 47.10 13.98 -29.11
N ASP A 143 47.84 13.29 -29.97
CA ASP A 143 47.32 12.14 -30.71
C ASP A 143 47.49 10.87 -29.87
N LEU A 144 46.39 10.25 -29.46
CA LEU A 144 46.31 9.03 -28.66
C LEU A 144 45.52 7.94 -29.40
N ARG A 145 45.39 8.05 -30.73
CA ARG A 145 44.56 7.14 -31.53
C ARG A 145 45.02 5.70 -31.41
N GLY A 146 44.09 4.81 -31.10
CA GLY A 146 44.33 3.38 -30.95
C GLY A 146 45.32 3.01 -29.83
N SER A 147 45.65 3.94 -28.93
CA SER A 147 46.54 3.65 -27.81
C SER A 147 45.84 2.80 -26.76
N THR A 148 46.62 2.00 -26.03
CA THR A 148 46.15 1.23 -24.87
C THR A 148 46.45 2.03 -23.61
N ILE A 149 45.40 2.42 -22.89
CA ILE A 149 45.45 3.17 -21.63
C ILE A 149 44.62 2.35 -20.63
N VAL A 150 45.22 1.30 -20.07
CA VAL A 150 44.53 0.38 -19.16
C VAL A 150 45.17 0.43 -17.78
N HIS A 151 44.35 0.42 -16.73
CA HIS A 151 44.81 0.59 -15.33
C HIS A 151 45.61 1.88 -15.08
N ALA A 152 45.38 2.93 -15.87
CA ALA A 152 46.06 4.21 -15.68
C ALA A 152 45.35 5.06 -14.60
N ALA A 153 46.11 5.92 -13.93
CA ALA A 153 45.63 6.88 -12.94
C ALA A 153 45.93 8.31 -13.44
N LEU A 154 44.89 8.98 -13.93
CA LEU A 154 44.97 10.24 -14.67
C LEU A 154 44.11 11.32 -13.99
N SER A 155 44.16 11.42 -12.66
CA SER A 155 43.40 12.41 -11.89
C SER A 155 43.74 13.84 -12.31
N GLU A 156 42.73 14.69 -12.52
CA GLU A 156 42.91 16.10 -12.92
C GLU A 156 43.75 16.28 -14.20
N VAL A 157 43.85 15.26 -15.06
CA VAL A 157 44.61 15.35 -16.32
C VAL A 157 43.88 16.28 -17.31
N ASP A 158 44.62 17.06 -18.07
CA ASP A 158 44.06 17.82 -19.19
C ASP A 158 44.26 17.07 -20.51
N LEU A 159 43.18 16.50 -21.03
CA LEU A 159 43.06 15.82 -22.33
C LEU A 159 42.23 16.66 -23.33
N SER A 160 42.10 17.97 -23.11
CA SER A 160 41.31 18.84 -23.98
C SER A 160 41.72 18.71 -25.44
N ASN A 161 40.75 18.49 -26.32
CA ASN A 161 40.95 18.28 -27.77
C ASN A 161 41.91 17.14 -28.14
N ALA A 162 42.26 16.24 -27.21
CA ALA A 162 43.08 15.07 -27.52
C ALA A 162 42.32 14.10 -28.43
N ASN A 163 43.05 13.37 -29.27
CA ASN A 163 42.48 12.42 -30.19
C ASN A 163 42.63 10.99 -29.67
N LEU A 164 41.62 10.48 -28.97
CA LEU A 164 41.56 9.13 -28.41
C LEU A 164 40.74 8.16 -29.28
N ALA A 165 40.55 8.44 -30.57
CA ALA A 165 39.70 7.61 -31.41
C ALA A 165 40.22 6.16 -31.48
N GLY A 166 39.33 5.20 -31.25
CA GLY A 166 39.65 3.77 -31.18
C GLY A 166 40.59 3.37 -30.04
N ALA A 167 40.89 4.27 -29.10
CA ALA A 167 41.73 3.94 -27.95
C ALA A 167 41.02 2.94 -27.02
N ARG A 168 41.80 2.15 -26.28
CA ARG A 168 41.31 1.26 -25.23
C ARG A 168 41.60 1.88 -23.88
N ILE A 169 40.58 2.44 -23.24
CA ILE A 169 40.58 3.18 -21.99
C ILE A 169 39.76 2.40 -20.95
N GLU A 170 40.10 1.13 -20.76
CA GLU A 170 39.41 0.23 -19.84
C GLU A 170 40.07 0.30 -18.46
N GLU A 171 39.27 0.28 -17.40
CA GLU A 171 39.76 0.27 -16.01
C GLU A 171 40.72 1.43 -15.66
N THR A 172 40.57 2.55 -16.37
CA THR A 172 41.35 3.77 -16.13
C THR A 172 40.56 4.74 -15.25
N VAL A 173 41.25 5.32 -14.28
CA VAL A 173 40.69 6.24 -13.29
C VAL A 173 41.17 7.65 -13.62
N LEU A 174 40.24 8.54 -13.92
CA LEU A 174 40.51 9.93 -14.34
C LEU A 174 39.49 10.91 -13.71
N PRO A 175 39.37 10.95 -12.37
CA PRO A 175 38.49 11.89 -11.70
C PRO A 175 38.93 13.32 -12.00
N ASP A 176 37.96 14.21 -12.16
CA ASP A 176 38.16 15.65 -12.41
C ASP A 176 39.02 15.96 -13.66
N ALA A 177 39.17 15.01 -14.57
CA ALA A 177 39.91 15.19 -15.81
C ALA A 177 39.15 16.10 -16.78
N VAL A 178 39.89 16.85 -17.60
CA VAL A 178 39.34 17.74 -18.62
C VAL A 178 39.45 17.08 -19.98
N LEU A 179 38.34 16.66 -20.57
CA LEU A 179 38.22 16.04 -21.90
C LEU A 179 37.38 16.90 -22.86
N ARG A 180 37.34 18.22 -22.64
CA ARG A 180 36.57 19.16 -23.48
C ARG A 180 36.93 19.00 -24.95
N GLY A 181 35.94 18.73 -25.78
CA GLY A 181 36.12 18.53 -27.22
C GLY A 181 37.01 17.35 -27.62
N ALA A 182 37.39 16.47 -26.69
CA ALA A 182 38.22 15.30 -27.00
C ALA A 182 37.48 14.35 -27.95
N ASN A 183 38.24 13.67 -28.81
CA ASN A 183 37.70 12.70 -29.76
C ASN A 183 37.86 11.28 -29.22
N LEU A 184 36.80 10.69 -28.68
CA LEU A 184 36.72 9.31 -28.21
C LEU A 184 35.92 8.42 -29.18
N THR A 185 35.79 8.80 -30.45
CA THR A 185 35.00 8.05 -31.45
C THR A 185 35.48 6.59 -31.52
N GLY A 186 34.56 5.64 -31.32
CA GLY A 186 34.84 4.21 -31.34
C GLY A 186 35.79 3.70 -30.25
N ALA A 187 36.08 4.51 -29.22
CA ALA A 187 36.92 4.08 -28.11
C ALA A 187 36.21 3.03 -27.25
N ARG A 188 36.98 2.11 -26.65
CA ARG A 188 36.49 1.23 -25.57
C ARG A 188 36.81 1.88 -24.24
N ALA A 189 35.81 2.49 -23.63
CA ALA A 189 35.97 3.44 -22.52
C ALA A 189 35.17 3.00 -21.30
N GLY A 190 35.47 1.82 -20.76
CA GLY A 190 35.02 1.36 -19.44
C GLY A 190 35.76 2.07 -18.31
N LEU A 191 35.65 3.39 -18.28
CA LEU A 191 36.48 4.29 -17.48
C LEU A 191 35.76 4.79 -16.21
N VAL A 192 36.53 5.28 -15.24
CA VAL A 192 36.03 5.95 -14.03
C VAL A 192 36.42 7.42 -14.09
N ALA A 193 35.49 8.28 -14.53
CA ALA A 193 35.70 9.72 -14.73
C ALA A 193 34.68 10.53 -13.92
N ILE A 194 34.71 10.35 -12.60
CA ILE A 194 33.85 11.08 -11.67
C ILE A 194 34.23 12.57 -11.71
N GLY A 195 33.25 13.46 -11.85
CA GLY A 195 33.47 14.92 -11.92
C GLY A 195 34.19 15.41 -13.19
N ALA A 196 34.48 14.53 -14.14
CA ALA A 196 35.23 14.89 -15.34
C ALA A 196 34.43 15.76 -16.31
N ASP A 197 35.14 16.58 -17.07
CA ASP A 197 34.56 17.49 -18.04
C ASP A 197 34.69 16.96 -19.46
N LEU A 198 33.66 16.26 -19.93
CA LEU A 198 33.52 15.77 -21.30
C LEU A 198 32.67 16.70 -22.17
N SER A 199 32.52 17.98 -21.81
CA SER A 199 31.63 18.87 -22.57
C SER A 199 32.09 19.01 -24.03
N GLY A 200 31.15 18.81 -24.96
CA GLY A 200 31.42 18.80 -26.39
C GLY A 200 32.29 17.64 -26.89
N ALA A 201 32.58 16.62 -26.08
CA ALA A 201 33.37 15.46 -26.51
C ALA A 201 32.66 14.66 -27.62
N ARG A 202 33.44 14.04 -28.50
CA ARG A 202 32.96 13.17 -29.58
C ARG A 202 33.07 11.72 -29.15
N LEU A 203 31.97 11.13 -28.72
CA LEU A 203 31.84 9.76 -28.20
C LEU A 203 31.08 8.85 -29.17
N SER A 204 30.96 9.22 -30.45
CA SER A 204 30.19 8.45 -31.42
C SER A 204 30.70 7.02 -31.55
N GLY A 205 29.82 6.04 -31.40
CA GLY A 205 30.17 4.61 -31.43
C GLY A 205 31.09 4.14 -30.31
N ALA A 206 31.34 4.95 -29.27
CA ALA A 206 32.16 4.54 -28.14
C ALA A 206 31.44 3.48 -27.30
N ASP A 207 32.21 2.54 -26.75
CA ASP A 207 31.72 1.57 -25.78
C ASP A 207 31.97 2.10 -24.36
N LEU A 208 30.92 2.62 -23.73
CA LEU A 208 30.90 3.14 -22.36
C LEU A 208 30.27 2.13 -21.40
N SER A 209 30.22 0.84 -21.77
CA SER A 209 29.68 -0.21 -20.91
C SER A 209 30.39 -0.20 -19.56
N ARG A 210 29.62 -0.16 -18.48
CA ARG A 210 30.09 -0.13 -17.09
C ARG A 210 30.97 1.08 -16.73
N ALA A 211 31.00 2.14 -17.56
CA ALA A 211 31.69 3.37 -17.22
C ALA A 211 31.03 4.06 -16.01
N VAL A 212 31.86 4.73 -15.20
CA VAL A 212 31.44 5.53 -14.05
C VAL A 212 31.67 7.00 -14.38
N LEU A 213 30.59 7.69 -14.69
CA LEU A 213 30.52 9.08 -15.14
C LEU A 213 29.68 9.93 -14.16
N GLN A 214 29.77 9.62 -12.87
CA GLN A 214 29.03 10.35 -11.84
C GLN A 214 29.51 11.80 -11.78
N GLU A 215 28.58 12.75 -11.71
CA GLU A 215 28.84 14.20 -11.68
C GLU A 215 29.64 14.72 -12.89
N ALA A 216 29.80 13.90 -13.94
CA ALA A 216 30.53 14.29 -15.13
C ALA A 216 29.72 15.27 -15.97
N ASN A 217 30.40 16.21 -16.61
CA ASN A 217 29.79 17.13 -17.57
C ASN A 217 29.90 16.55 -18.99
N LEU A 218 28.80 16.03 -19.52
CA LEU A 218 28.63 15.57 -20.89
C LEU A 218 27.80 16.54 -21.74
N SER A 219 27.62 17.80 -21.31
CA SER A 219 26.80 18.76 -22.04
C SER A 219 27.30 18.94 -23.48
N ASN A 220 26.36 18.89 -24.43
CA ASN A 220 26.61 18.96 -25.87
C ASN A 220 27.56 17.89 -26.43
N ALA A 221 27.81 16.80 -25.70
CA ALA A 221 28.60 15.68 -26.20
C ALA A 221 27.84 14.89 -27.26
N SER A 222 28.56 14.37 -28.25
CA SER A 222 28.00 13.51 -29.30
C SER A 222 28.19 12.04 -28.91
N LEU A 223 27.15 11.41 -28.35
CA LEU A 223 27.09 9.99 -28.00
C LEU A 223 26.38 9.14 -29.06
N ARG A 224 26.26 9.64 -30.30
CA ARG A 224 25.55 8.93 -31.36
C ARG A 224 26.07 7.51 -31.56
N GLY A 225 25.21 6.51 -31.47
CA GLY A 225 25.57 5.09 -31.61
C GLY A 225 26.45 4.53 -30.48
N ALA A 226 26.64 5.26 -29.37
CA ALA A 226 27.42 4.79 -28.24
C ALA A 226 26.69 3.65 -27.51
N THR A 227 27.45 2.76 -26.86
CA THR A 227 26.91 1.72 -25.98
C THR A 227 26.99 2.19 -24.54
N LEU A 228 25.85 2.32 -23.86
CA LEU A 228 25.73 2.65 -22.44
C LEU A 228 25.01 1.51 -21.71
N VAL A 229 25.69 0.37 -21.56
CA VAL A 229 25.17 -0.78 -20.81
C VAL A 229 25.72 -0.71 -19.40
N GLN A 230 24.85 -0.68 -18.38
CA GLN A 230 25.25 -0.58 -16.96
C GLN A 230 26.13 0.65 -16.63
N THR A 231 25.97 1.73 -17.38
CA THR A 231 26.72 2.98 -17.17
C THR A 231 26.13 3.77 -15.99
N LEU A 232 27.00 4.31 -15.12
CA LEU A 232 26.61 5.14 -13.99
C LEU A 232 26.76 6.63 -14.33
N LEU A 233 25.66 7.34 -14.39
CA LEU A 233 25.53 8.77 -14.74
C LEU A 233 24.91 9.59 -13.59
N LYS A 234 25.00 9.12 -12.35
CA LYS A 234 24.38 9.84 -11.21
C LYS A 234 24.87 11.29 -11.15
N GLY A 235 23.95 12.26 -11.18
CA GLY A 235 24.26 13.69 -11.12
C GLY A 235 24.97 14.26 -12.35
N ALA A 236 25.08 13.49 -13.44
CA ALA A 236 25.78 13.95 -14.65
C ALA A 236 24.97 15.01 -15.40
N ASP A 237 25.66 15.96 -16.04
CA ASP A 237 25.06 16.97 -16.92
C ASP A 237 25.11 16.47 -18.37
N LEU A 238 23.97 16.03 -18.92
CA LEU A 238 23.84 15.60 -20.31
C LEU A 238 23.14 16.65 -21.19
N ARG A 239 23.00 17.91 -20.74
CA ARG A 239 22.21 18.90 -21.48
C ARG A 239 22.65 19.04 -22.93
N GLY A 240 21.71 18.90 -23.85
CA GLY A 240 21.97 19.00 -25.29
C GLY A 240 22.82 17.87 -25.88
N ALA A 241 23.07 16.78 -25.14
CA ALA A 241 23.82 15.64 -25.65
C ALA A 241 23.01 14.85 -26.69
N ASP A 242 23.70 14.34 -27.70
CA ASP A 242 23.10 13.53 -28.76
C ASP A 242 23.27 12.03 -28.46
N LEU A 243 22.20 11.37 -28.00
CA LEU A 243 22.12 9.92 -27.79
C LEU A 243 21.42 9.20 -28.96
N SER A 244 21.30 9.83 -30.13
CA SER A 244 20.71 9.17 -31.30
C SER A 244 21.40 7.83 -31.58
N GLU A 245 20.63 6.77 -31.83
CA GLU A 245 21.15 5.41 -32.09
C GLU A 245 21.95 4.79 -30.92
N ALA A 246 22.04 5.43 -29.76
CA ALA A 246 22.73 4.87 -28.61
C ALA A 246 21.95 3.67 -28.02
N ARG A 247 22.68 2.70 -27.47
CA ARG A 247 22.10 1.58 -26.72
C ARG A 247 22.08 1.91 -25.24
N LEU A 248 20.89 2.04 -24.66
CA LEU A 248 20.67 2.33 -23.24
C LEU A 248 20.09 1.09 -22.56
N GLU A 249 20.89 0.39 -21.76
CA GLU A 249 20.43 -0.80 -21.01
C GLU A 249 20.94 -0.72 -19.58
N HIS A 250 20.03 -0.77 -18.60
CA HIS A 250 20.35 -0.70 -17.17
C HIS A 250 21.21 0.53 -16.77
N VAL A 251 20.97 1.67 -17.43
CA VAL A 251 21.67 2.92 -17.11
C VAL A 251 21.13 3.49 -15.80
N ILE A 252 22.04 3.91 -14.91
CA ILE A 252 21.70 4.55 -13.64
C ILE A 252 22.07 6.04 -13.75
N GLY A 253 21.09 6.86 -14.09
CA GLY A 253 21.21 8.32 -14.25
C GLY A 253 20.41 9.10 -13.21
N SER A 254 20.35 8.62 -11.97
CA SER A 254 19.65 9.35 -10.89
C SER A 254 20.20 10.77 -10.75
N GLU A 255 19.33 11.76 -10.55
CA GLU A 255 19.72 13.19 -10.40
C GLU A 255 20.44 13.79 -11.63
N ALA A 256 20.52 13.09 -12.77
CA ALA A 256 21.14 13.61 -13.98
C ALA A 256 20.29 14.69 -14.66
N ASP A 257 20.92 15.60 -15.38
CA ASP A 257 20.25 16.63 -16.19
C ASP A 257 20.19 16.20 -17.66
N LEU A 258 19.01 15.81 -18.13
CA LEU A 258 18.78 15.31 -19.49
C LEU A 258 18.04 16.34 -20.37
N ARG A 259 17.99 17.61 -19.97
CA ARG A 259 17.25 18.62 -20.74
C ARG A 259 17.86 18.83 -22.12
N GLY A 260 17.02 18.80 -23.14
CA GLY A 260 17.44 18.95 -24.55
C GLY A 260 18.25 17.78 -25.10
N VAL A 261 18.29 16.63 -24.40
CA VAL A 261 18.90 15.40 -24.92
C VAL A 261 18.09 14.86 -26.09
N THR A 262 18.78 14.46 -27.16
CA THR A 262 18.16 13.68 -28.24
C THR A 262 18.24 12.20 -27.89
N LEU A 263 17.11 11.61 -27.47
CA LEU A 263 17.04 10.19 -27.13
C LEU A 263 17.09 9.28 -28.37
N PRO A 264 17.62 8.05 -28.26
CA PRO A 264 17.57 7.08 -29.36
C PRO A 264 16.12 6.76 -29.74
N PRO A 265 15.81 6.43 -31.01
CA PRO A 265 14.47 5.97 -31.38
C PRO A 265 14.17 4.61 -30.71
N GLY A 266 12.91 4.38 -30.35
CA GLY A 266 12.44 3.12 -29.77
C GLY A 266 12.15 3.17 -28.27
N ASP A 267 12.07 1.97 -27.69
CA ASP A 267 11.61 1.74 -26.33
C ASP A 267 12.70 2.04 -25.29
N LEU A 268 12.28 2.48 -24.11
CA LEU A 268 13.13 2.65 -22.94
C LEU A 268 12.81 1.55 -21.94
N ALA A 269 13.82 0.80 -21.51
CA ALA A 269 13.63 -0.29 -20.55
C ALA A 269 14.67 -0.22 -19.45
N GLU A 270 14.23 -0.43 -18.21
CA GLU A 270 15.08 -0.68 -17.05
C GLU A 270 16.09 0.44 -16.74
N LEU A 271 15.69 1.69 -17.03
CA LEU A 271 16.48 2.87 -16.70
C LEU A 271 16.15 3.35 -15.28
N VAL A 272 17.18 3.74 -14.53
CA VAL A 272 17.03 4.36 -13.21
C VAL A 272 17.33 5.85 -13.33
N LEU A 273 16.29 6.66 -13.43
CA LEU A 273 16.36 8.13 -13.60
C LEU A 273 15.67 8.85 -12.42
N SER A 274 15.67 8.26 -11.24
CA SER A 274 15.09 8.87 -10.05
C SER A 274 15.72 10.24 -9.75
N GLY A 275 14.91 11.27 -9.56
CA GLY A 275 15.39 12.64 -9.32
C GLY A 275 15.96 13.37 -10.54
N ALA A 276 15.99 12.73 -11.73
CA ALA A 276 16.55 13.32 -12.93
C ALA A 276 15.71 14.50 -13.46
N ASP A 277 16.37 15.42 -14.16
CA ASP A 277 15.72 16.54 -14.85
C ASP A 277 15.41 16.16 -16.31
N LEU A 278 14.15 15.86 -16.56
CA LEU A 278 13.57 15.42 -17.84
C LEU A 278 12.64 16.49 -18.43
N ARG A 279 12.69 17.73 -17.92
CA ARG A 279 11.78 18.81 -18.35
C ARG A 279 11.91 19.06 -19.85
N GLU A 280 10.77 19.31 -20.48
CA GLU A 280 10.63 19.61 -21.92
C GLU A 280 11.13 18.49 -22.86
N LEU A 281 11.41 17.30 -22.34
CA LEU A 281 11.85 16.18 -23.15
C LEU A 281 10.70 15.60 -23.97
N ASP A 282 10.98 15.18 -25.20
CA ASP A 282 10.01 14.48 -26.04
C ASP A 282 10.08 12.97 -25.84
N LEU A 283 9.10 12.45 -25.11
CA LEU A 283 8.88 11.03 -24.85
C LEU A 283 7.67 10.48 -25.62
N SER A 284 7.10 11.26 -26.55
CA SER A 284 5.83 10.92 -27.21
C SER A 284 5.90 9.61 -28.00
N GLY A 285 4.82 8.84 -27.92
CA GLY A 285 4.63 7.58 -28.63
C GLY A 285 5.58 6.43 -28.25
N ARG A 286 6.44 6.60 -27.23
CA ARG A 286 7.41 5.57 -26.80
C ARG A 286 6.77 4.51 -25.91
N SER A 287 7.37 3.32 -25.88
CA SER A 287 7.12 2.32 -24.83
C SER A 287 8.21 2.43 -23.76
N ILE A 288 7.79 2.55 -22.50
CA ILE A 288 8.65 2.71 -21.33
C ILE A 288 8.31 1.58 -20.34
N LYS A 289 9.29 0.72 -20.04
CA LYS A 289 9.07 -0.49 -19.25
C LYS A 289 10.02 -0.59 -18.08
N SER A 290 9.50 -0.87 -16.89
CA SER A 290 10.30 -1.14 -15.69
C SER A 290 11.32 -0.04 -15.35
N CYS A 291 11.04 1.20 -15.72
CA CYS A 291 11.91 2.35 -15.41
C CYS A 291 11.55 2.95 -14.05
N LEU A 292 12.56 3.46 -13.35
CA LEU A 292 12.41 4.14 -12.06
C LEU A 292 12.61 5.66 -12.25
N PHE A 293 11.51 6.41 -12.22
CA PHE A 293 11.46 7.87 -12.37
C PHE A 293 10.97 8.57 -11.08
N ASP A 294 11.03 7.92 -9.92
CA ASP A 294 10.65 8.54 -8.65
C ASP A 294 11.38 9.88 -8.45
N LYS A 295 10.64 10.93 -8.08
CA LYS A 295 11.15 12.30 -7.86
C LYS A 295 11.72 12.99 -9.10
N ALA A 296 11.58 12.39 -10.29
CA ALA A 296 12.03 13.02 -11.53
C ALA A 296 11.21 14.29 -11.84
N LYS A 297 11.83 15.22 -12.56
CA LYS A 297 11.21 16.46 -13.01
C LYS A 297 10.84 16.32 -14.47
N LEU A 298 9.56 16.11 -14.74
CA LEU A 298 8.97 15.96 -16.07
C LEU A 298 8.16 17.19 -16.49
N ASP A 299 8.22 18.31 -15.76
CA ASP A 299 7.42 19.51 -16.07
C ASP A 299 7.51 19.90 -17.55
N GLY A 300 6.34 20.05 -18.18
CA GLY A 300 6.21 20.40 -19.60
C GLY A 300 6.75 19.36 -20.60
N ALA A 301 7.15 18.16 -20.16
CA ALA A 301 7.55 17.09 -21.07
C ALA A 301 6.35 16.59 -21.91
N ASN A 302 6.65 16.15 -23.13
CA ASN A 302 5.66 15.54 -24.02
C ASN A 302 5.66 14.03 -23.81
N LEU A 303 4.62 13.51 -23.14
CA LEU A 303 4.38 12.09 -22.93
C LEU A 303 3.13 11.61 -23.70
N SER A 304 2.71 12.36 -24.73
CA SER A 304 1.52 12.03 -25.51
C SER A 304 1.66 10.66 -26.19
N GLY A 305 0.63 9.82 -26.08
CA GLY A 305 0.61 8.46 -26.64
C GLY A 305 1.64 7.49 -26.08
N VAL A 306 2.33 7.82 -24.98
CA VAL A 306 3.31 6.92 -24.34
C VAL A 306 2.62 5.66 -23.82
N THR A 307 3.31 4.53 -23.86
CA THR A 307 2.88 3.30 -23.18
C THR A 307 3.83 3.01 -22.02
N MET A 308 3.31 3.00 -20.80
CA MET A 308 4.07 2.71 -19.59
C MET A 308 3.59 1.42 -18.94
N GLU A 309 4.54 0.54 -18.61
CA GLU A 309 4.29 -0.72 -17.91
C GLU A 309 5.29 -0.87 -16.75
N GLY A 310 4.80 -0.95 -15.52
CA GLY A 310 5.65 -1.12 -14.33
C GLY A 310 6.60 0.06 -14.04
N VAL A 311 6.25 1.26 -14.51
CA VAL A 311 7.04 2.48 -14.29
C VAL A 311 6.72 3.07 -12.92
N MET A 312 7.76 3.46 -12.18
CA MET A 312 7.63 4.18 -10.90
C MET A 312 7.83 5.68 -11.12
N LEU A 313 6.85 6.49 -10.72
CA LEU A 313 6.79 7.95 -10.84
C LEU A 313 6.42 8.59 -9.49
N GLY A 314 6.73 7.91 -8.37
CA GLY A 314 6.41 8.39 -7.03
C GLY A 314 7.05 9.74 -6.74
N GLU A 315 6.29 10.68 -6.19
CA GLU A 315 6.72 12.05 -5.89
C GLU A 315 7.33 12.81 -7.10
N ALA A 316 7.10 12.34 -8.34
CA ALA A 316 7.59 13.02 -9.53
C ALA A 316 6.81 14.32 -9.81
N SER A 317 7.47 15.29 -10.45
CA SER A 317 6.84 16.52 -10.90
C SER A 317 6.44 16.37 -12.36
N LEU A 318 5.14 16.38 -12.65
CA LEU A 318 4.53 16.24 -13.97
C LEU A 318 3.71 17.49 -14.32
N VAL A 319 4.10 18.66 -13.82
CA VAL A 319 3.32 19.90 -13.97
C VAL A 319 3.23 20.29 -15.44
N GLY A 320 2.01 20.47 -15.93
CA GLY A 320 1.75 20.85 -17.32
C GLY A 320 2.21 19.83 -18.37
N THR A 321 2.47 18.58 -17.97
CA THR A 321 2.83 17.51 -18.92
C THR A 321 1.67 17.17 -19.86
N ASP A 322 2.01 16.79 -21.09
CA ASP A 322 1.03 16.21 -22.01
C ASP A 322 1.06 14.68 -21.90
N LEU A 323 0.05 14.09 -21.26
CA LEU A 323 -0.20 12.66 -21.14
C LEU A 323 -1.39 12.23 -22.01
N SER A 324 -1.76 13.03 -23.03
CA SER A 324 -2.92 12.73 -23.86
C SER A 324 -2.76 11.40 -24.60
N GLY A 325 -3.78 10.55 -24.55
CA GLY A 325 -3.75 9.21 -25.15
C GLY A 325 -2.70 8.25 -24.55
N ALA A 326 -2.09 8.59 -23.40
CA ALA A 326 -1.11 7.73 -22.75
C ALA A 326 -1.76 6.46 -22.18
N LYS A 327 -1.02 5.34 -22.19
CA LYS A 327 -1.42 4.07 -21.58
C LYS A 327 -0.60 3.83 -20.33
N LEU A 328 -1.21 4.01 -19.16
CA LEU A 328 -0.57 4.02 -17.85
C LEU A 328 -0.98 2.80 -17.01
N SER A 329 -0.87 1.61 -17.58
CA SER A 329 -1.24 0.37 -16.88
C SER A 329 -0.27 0.10 -15.74
N SER A 330 -0.79 -0.01 -14.52
CA SER A 330 -0.01 -0.35 -13.31
C SER A 330 1.13 0.62 -13.00
N VAL A 331 1.00 1.88 -13.43
CA VAL A 331 1.97 2.94 -13.13
C VAL A 331 1.78 3.43 -11.69
N GLN A 332 2.89 3.60 -10.97
CA GLN A 332 2.90 4.08 -9.59
C GLN A 332 3.17 5.59 -9.56
N LEU A 333 2.15 6.41 -9.31
CA LEU A 333 2.23 7.88 -9.30
C LEU A 333 2.06 8.46 -7.88
N TYR A 334 2.18 7.66 -6.82
CA TYR A 334 1.90 8.11 -5.45
C TYR A 334 2.61 9.45 -5.12
N GLY A 335 1.85 10.44 -4.63
CA GLY A 335 2.40 11.75 -4.27
C GLY A 335 2.90 12.62 -5.42
N ALA A 336 2.67 12.24 -6.69
CA ALA A 336 3.12 13.01 -7.84
C ALA A 336 2.37 14.34 -7.99
N ASP A 337 3.07 15.35 -8.53
CA ASP A 337 2.49 16.64 -8.84
C ASP A 337 2.05 16.68 -10.31
N LEU A 338 0.75 16.52 -10.55
CA LEU A 338 0.12 16.47 -11.87
C LEU A 338 -0.63 17.76 -12.19
N ARG A 339 -0.31 18.88 -11.52
CA ARG A 339 -1.03 20.13 -11.72
C ARG A 339 -0.99 20.57 -13.18
N GLY A 340 -2.17 20.83 -13.75
CA GLY A 340 -2.30 21.25 -15.15
C GLY A 340 -1.90 20.18 -16.18
N ALA A 341 -1.64 18.93 -15.78
CA ALA A 341 -1.32 17.87 -16.72
C ALA A 341 -2.53 17.55 -17.62
N ASN A 342 -2.28 17.31 -18.91
CA ASN A 342 -3.31 16.88 -19.84
C ASN A 342 -3.38 15.35 -19.89
N MET A 343 -4.38 14.74 -19.26
CA MET A 343 -4.60 13.29 -19.30
C MET A 343 -5.82 12.92 -20.15
N SER A 344 -6.18 13.76 -21.13
CA SER A 344 -7.30 13.49 -22.04
C SER A 344 -7.08 12.18 -22.79
N ASP A 345 -8.08 11.30 -22.80
CA ASP A 345 -8.03 9.99 -23.46
C ASP A 345 -6.94 9.03 -22.95
N ALA A 346 -6.33 9.32 -21.79
CA ALA A 346 -5.39 8.41 -21.16
C ALA A 346 -6.10 7.16 -20.60
N GLU A 347 -5.49 6.00 -20.76
CA GLU A 347 -5.89 4.74 -20.12
C GLU A 347 -5.14 4.61 -18.79
N VAL A 348 -5.85 4.79 -17.67
CA VAL A 348 -5.24 4.82 -16.32
C VAL A 348 -5.75 3.70 -15.41
N ASP A 349 -6.36 2.67 -15.99
CA ASP A 349 -6.95 1.57 -15.24
C ASP A 349 -5.90 0.91 -14.32
N HIS A 350 -6.27 0.69 -13.05
CA HIS A 350 -5.39 0.10 -12.03
C HIS A 350 -4.12 0.91 -11.71
N SER A 351 -4.02 2.18 -12.15
CA SER A 351 -2.93 3.06 -11.74
C SER A 351 -3.12 3.58 -10.31
N ALA A 352 -2.00 3.83 -9.62
CA ALA A 352 -1.98 4.37 -8.28
C ALA A 352 -1.69 5.86 -8.31
N LEU A 353 -2.74 6.67 -8.24
CA LEU A 353 -2.74 8.13 -8.20
C LEU A 353 -2.95 8.68 -6.77
N SER A 354 -2.76 7.86 -5.72
CA SER A 354 -2.96 8.30 -4.33
C SER A 354 -2.04 9.46 -3.95
N ASP A 355 -2.56 10.36 -3.11
CA ASP A 355 -1.85 11.54 -2.58
C ASP A 355 -1.30 12.50 -3.66
N CYS A 356 -1.76 12.40 -4.90
CA CYS A 356 -1.34 13.26 -6.01
C CYS A 356 -1.91 14.68 -5.90
N ASP A 357 -1.24 15.65 -6.52
CA ASP A 357 -1.82 16.97 -6.79
C ASP A 357 -2.38 17.03 -8.21
N LEU A 358 -3.70 16.88 -8.36
CA LEU A 358 -4.41 16.81 -9.64
C LEU A 358 -5.14 18.13 -9.98
N ARG A 359 -4.83 19.23 -9.28
CA ARG A 359 -5.53 20.51 -9.50
C ARG A 359 -5.24 21.07 -10.88
N GLY A 360 -6.29 21.45 -11.61
CA GLY A 360 -6.20 21.90 -12.99
C GLY A 360 -5.85 20.80 -14.02
N ALA A 361 -5.70 19.54 -13.61
CA ALA A 361 -5.45 18.43 -14.53
C ALA A 361 -6.70 18.10 -15.36
N ILE A 362 -6.51 17.74 -16.63
CA ILE A 362 -7.58 17.26 -17.50
C ILE A 362 -7.68 15.74 -17.33
N LEU A 363 -8.52 15.28 -16.39
CA LEU A 363 -8.69 13.85 -16.10
C LEU A 363 -9.33 13.08 -17.27
N PRO A 364 -8.96 11.79 -17.47
CA PRO A 364 -9.60 10.95 -18.46
C PRO A 364 -11.06 10.67 -18.09
N ARG A 365 -11.88 10.35 -19.11
CA ARG A 365 -13.29 10.02 -18.91
C ARG A 365 -13.48 8.74 -18.10
N LYS A 366 -12.60 7.76 -18.28
CA LYS A 366 -12.62 6.46 -17.59
C LYS A 366 -11.59 6.47 -16.48
N LEU A 367 -12.06 6.34 -15.25
CA LEU A 367 -11.24 6.18 -14.06
C LEU A 367 -11.64 4.86 -13.41
N LEU A 368 -11.45 3.72 -14.08
CA LEU A 368 -11.94 2.45 -13.54
C LEU A 368 -10.90 1.86 -12.59
N ARG A 369 -11.30 1.60 -11.34
CA ARG A 369 -10.44 0.96 -10.32
C ARG A 369 -9.11 1.69 -10.08
N VAL A 370 -9.14 3.01 -10.20
CA VAL A 370 -8.00 3.89 -9.94
C VAL A 370 -7.93 4.16 -8.44
N ALA A 371 -6.73 4.13 -7.87
CA ALA A 371 -6.54 4.58 -6.49
C ALA A 371 -6.21 6.07 -6.47
N MET A 372 -7.08 6.90 -5.91
CA MET A 372 -6.90 8.36 -5.83
C MET A 372 -6.96 8.86 -4.37
N GLY A 373 -6.85 7.97 -3.39
CA GLY A 373 -7.03 8.34 -1.99
C GLY A 373 -6.05 9.44 -1.54
N GLY A 374 -6.55 10.45 -0.83
CA GLY A 374 -5.78 11.60 -0.33
C GLY A 374 -5.33 12.62 -1.38
N SER A 375 -5.70 12.43 -2.65
CA SER A 375 -5.33 13.36 -3.73
C SER A 375 -5.99 14.72 -3.60
N LYS A 376 -5.36 15.76 -4.16
CA LYS A 376 -5.92 17.10 -4.26
C LYS A 376 -6.63 17.25 -5.60
N LEU A 377 -7.93 17.47 -5.55
CA LEU A 377 -8.79 17.68 -6.71
C LEU A 377 -9.48 19.04 -6.62
N GLU A 378 -9.99 19.53 -7.75
CA GLU A 378 -10.85 20.71 -7.79
C GLU A 378 -12.33 20.31 -7.83
N PRO A 379 -13.23 21.07 -7.18
CA PRO A 379 -14.67 20.81 -7.24
C PRO A 379 -15.17 20.68 -8.69
N GLY A 380 -15.92 19.60 -8.96
CA GLY A 380 -16.47 19.31 -10.29
C GLY A 380 -15.55 18.52 -11.22
N SER A 381 -14.32 18.22 -10.82
CA SER A 381 -13.38 17.43 -11.63
C SER A 381 -13.86 16.00 -11.93
N LEU A 382 -14.74 15.46 -11.10
CA LEU A 382 -15.29 14.10 -11.22
C LEU A 382 -16.61 14.03 -12.01
N VAL A 383 -17.24 15.17 -12.35
CA VAL A 383 -18.59 15.19 -12.96
C VAL A 383 -18.61 14.54 -14.33
N GLY A 384 -19.46 13.53 -14.56
CA GLY A 384 -19.54 12.85 -15.86
C GLY A 384 -18.39 11.89 -16.17
N ARG A 385 -17.59 11.52 -15.16
CA ARG A 385 -16.53 10.52 -15.27
C ARG A 385 -17.07 9.15 -14.83
N GLU A 386 -16.51 8.09 -15.38
CA GLU A 386 -16.83 6.70 -15.00
C GLU A 386 -15.93 6.29 -13.83
N LEU A 387 -16.54 6.12 -12.63
CA LEU A 387 -15.83 5.96 -11.37
C LEU A 387 -15.97 4.57 -10.73
N GLU A 388 -16.45 3.56 -11.46
CA GLU A 388 -16.68 2.24 -10.86
C GLU A 388 -15.39 1.67 -10.22
N GLY A 389 -15.49 1.32 -8.94
CA GLY A 389 -14.39 0.74 -8.16
C GLY A 389 -13.26 1.70 -7.79
N VAL A 390 -13.42 3.02 -7.94
CA VAL A 390 -12.38 4.00 -7.59
C VAL A 390 -12.21 4.10 -6.08
N ASP A 391 -10.96 4.15 -5.64
CA ASP A 391 -10.63 4.51 -4.27
C ASP A 391 -10.51 6.04 -4.13
N LEU A 392 -11.51 6.62 -3.48
CA LEU A 392 -11.69 8.04 -3.17
C LEU A 392 -11.44 8.32 -1.67
N SER A 393 -10.72 7.43 -0.98
CA SER A 393 -10.47 7.54 0.46
C SER A 393 -9.74 8.83 0.84
N ARG A 394 -9.93 9.33 2.07
CA ARG A 394 -9.29 10.54 2.62
C ARG A 394 -9.53 11.84 1.83
N LEU A 395 -10.44 11.84 0.86
CA LEU A 395 -10.75 13.04 0.09
C LEU A 395 -11.68 13.97 0.87
N ASP A 396 -11.50 15.28 0.66
CA ASP A 396 -12.48 16.29 1.08
C ASP A 396 -13.39 16.64 -0.10
N LEU A 397 -14.56 16.01 -0.11
CA LEU A 397 -15.64 16.16 -1.09
C LEU A 397 -16.82 16.96 -0.50
N SER A 398 -16.57 17.75 0.55
CA SER A 398 -17.63 18.51 1.21
C SER A 398 -18.27 19.53 0.26
N GLY A 399 -19.59 19.49 0.10
CA GLY A 399 -20.37 20.36 -0.78
C GLY A 399 -20.25 20.03 -2.27
N TRP A 400 -19.63 18.90 -2.64
CA TRP A 400 -19.46 18.54 -4.04
C TRP A 400 -20.76 18.06 -4.68
N ASP A 401 -20.92 18.38 -5.96
CA ASP A 401 -21.97 17.83 -6.81
C ASP A 401 -21.52 16.48 -7.39
N LEU A 402 -22.06 15.40 -6.83
CA LEU A 402 -21.79 14.02 -7.23
C LEU A 402 -23.00 13.37 -7.91
N ARG A 403 -24.00 14.17 -8.29
CA ARG A 403 -25.30 13.66 -8.77
C ARG A 403 -25.18 12.76 -9.99
N GLY A 404 -25.94 11.68 -9.99
CA GLY A 404 -26.03 10.75 -11.12
C GLY A 404 -24.75 9.96 -11.41
N LEU A 405 -23.70 10.10 -10.60
CA LEU A 405 -22.47 9.34 -10.79
C LEU A 405 -22.68 7.85 -10.49
N ASN A 406 -22.05 6.99 -11.29
CA ASN A 406 -21.93 5.59 -10.97
C ASN A 406 -20.76 5.39 -10.00
N LEU A 407 -21.09 5.23 -8.72
CA LEU A 407 -20.15 5.03 -7.61
C LEU A 407 -20.04 3.57 -7.20
N LYS A 408 -20.57 2.63 -7.99
CA LYS A 408 -20.57 1.20 -7.67
C LYS A 408 -19.16 0.73 -7.28
N GLY A 409 -19.05 0.09 -6.10
CA GLY A 409 -17.77 -0.40 -5.58
C GLY A 409 -16.74 0.67 -5.19
N CYS A 410 -17.09 1.96 -5.22
CA CYS A 410 -16.17 3.02 -4.78
C CYS A 410 -15.85 2.91 -3.29
N ILE A 411 -14.69 3.43 -2.90
CA ILE A 411 -14.21 3.46 -1.52
C ILE A 411 -14.06 4.91 -1.06
N PHE A 412 -14.72 5.26 0.03
CA PHE A 412 -14.71 6.58 0.67
C PHE A 412 -14.20 6.47 2.11
N HIS A 413 -13.18 5.64 2.34
CA HIS A 413 -12.67 5.43 3.69
C HIS A 413 -12.11 6.75 4.27
N ASP A 414 -12.50 7.13 5.48
CA ASP A 414 -12.05 8.37 6.15
C ASP A 414 -12.23 9.64 5.28
N SER A 415 -13.27 9.64 4.42
CA SER A 415 -13.54 10.76 3.50
C SER A 415 -14.55 11.73 4.09
N LYS A 416 -14.45 13.01 3.72
CA LYS A 416 -15.42 14.04 4.10
C LYS A 416 -16.36 14.28 2.93
N LEU A 417 -17.64 14.06 3.15
CA LEU A 417 -18.73 14.25 2.19
C LEU A 417 -19.82 15.14 2.79
N ARG A 418 -19.45 16.09 3.66
CA ARG A 418 -20.41 16.98 4.32
C ARG A 418 -21.17 17.79 3.29
N ASP A 419 -22.49 17.81 3.37
CA ASP A 419 -23.36 18.54 2.42
C ASP A 419 -23.14 18.15 0.93
N ALA A 420 -22.51 16.99 0.65
CA ALA A 420 -22.32 16.50 -0.70
C ALA A 420 -23.66 16.06 -1.32
N ASP A 421 -23.80 16.32 -2.63
CA ASP A 421 -25.01 16.00 -3.37
C ASP A 421 -24.84 14.64 -4.08
N LEU A 422 -25.31 13.57 -3.43
CA LEU A 422 -25.28 12.19 -3.91
C LEU A 422 -26.64 11.76 -4.49
N ARG A 423 -27.48 12.71 -4.95
CA ARG A 423 -28.78 12.34 -5.55
C ARG A 423 -28.59 11.53 -6.82
N GLU A 424 -29.49 10.58 -7.04
CA GLU A 424 -29.54 9.75 -8.25
C GLU A 424 -28.26 8.94 -8.53
N THR A 425 -27.35 8.81 -7.54
CA THR A 425 -26.12 8.02 -7.71
C THR A 425 -26.39 6.53 -7.64
N VAL A 426 -25.51 5.75 -8.27
CA VAL A 426 -25.47 4.30 -8.09
C VAL A 426 -24.41 3.98 -7.05
N CYS A 427 -24.81 3.72 -5.80
CA CYS A 427 -23.90 3.40 -4.70
C CYS A 427 -23.92 1.91 -4.30
N GLU A 428 -24.31 1.03 -5.23
CA GLU A 428 -24.32 -0.41 -4.97
C GLU A 428 -22.92 -0.89 -4.55
N MET A 429 -22.81 -1.59 -3.42
CA MET A 429 -21.54 -2.04 -2.85
C MET A 429 -20.50 -0.92 -2.63
N THR A 430 -20.94 0.33 -2.43
CA THR A 430 -20.03 1.45 -2.12
C THR A 430 -19.64 1.42 -0.65
N LEU A 431 -18.38 1.73 -0.34
CA LEU A 431 -17.81 1.68 1.00
C LEU A 431 -17.63 3.11 1.56
N PHE A 432 -18.52 3.53 2.45
CA PHE A 432 -18.45 4.78 3.23
C PHE A 432 -17.86 4.56 4.63
N VAL A 433 -16.80 3.77 4.75
CA VAL A 433 -16.23 3.37 6.06
C VAL A 433 -15.59 4.57 6.75
N GLU A 434 -16.01 4.92 7.96
CA GLU A 434 -15.50 6.09 8.70
C GLU A 434 -15.71 7.44 7.97
N ALA A 435 -16.60 7.48 6.98
CA ALA A 435 -16.89 8.70 6.22
C ALA A 435 -17.77 9.69 7.02
N ASP A 436 -17.51 10.99 6.87
CA ASP A 436 -18.40 12.06 7.36
C ASP A 436 -19.39 12.44 6.26
N LEU A 437 -20.61 11.95 6.37
CA LEU A 437 -21.74 12.16 5.47
C LEU A 437 -22.77 13.15 6.06
N THR A 438 -22.38 13.98 7.02
CA THR A 438 -23.29 14.95 7.66
C THR A 438 -23.89 15.89 6.60
N GLY A 439 -25.22 15.91 6.48
CA GLY A 439 -25.93 16.76 5.51
C GLY A 439 -25.87 16.27 4.06
N ALA A 440 -25.23 15.12 3.80
CA ALA A 440 -25.20 14.52 2.47
C ALA A 440 -26.61 14.13 2.00
N ARG A 441 -26.88 14.32 0.71
CA ARG A 441 -28.20 14.12 0.11
C ARG A 441 -28.24 12.89 -0.77
N PHE A 442 -29.16 11.97 -0.49
CA PHE A 442 -29.22 10.68 -1.19
C PHE A 442 -30.48 10.51 -2.04
N GLU A 443 -31.30 11.55 -2.24
CA GLU A 443 -32.59 11.36 -2.91
C GLU A 443 -32.46 10.68 -4.29
N GLY A 444 -33.09 9.50 -4.43
CA GLY A 444 -33.05 8.70 -5.66
C GLY A 444 -31.79 7.86 -5.85
N ALA A 445 -30.87 7.83 -4.89
CA ALA A 445 -29.67 7.02 -4.95
C ALA A 445 -29.99 5.53 -4.74
N ASN A 446 -29.26 4.65 -5.41
CA ASN A 446 -29.30 3.21 -5.15
C ASN A 446 -28.27 2.85 -4.07
N LEU A 447 -28.73 2.58 -2.85
CA LEU A 447 -27.89 2.29 -1.68
C LEU A 447 -27.87 0.79 -1.30
N ARG A 448 -28.37 -0.08 -2.17
CA ARG A 448 -28.42 -1.52 -1.93
C ARG A 448 -27.01 -2.08 -1.70
N CYS A 449 -26.84 -2.89 -0.65
CA CYS A 449 -25.55 -3.46 -0.23
C CYS A 449 -24.46 -2.42 0.07
N ALA A 450 -24.78 -1.13 0.24
CA ALA A 450 -23.78 -0.12 0.61
C ALA A 450 -23.30 -0.34 2.06
N ILE A 451 -22.03 0.01 2.32
CA ILE A 451 -21.38 -0.19 3.62
C ILE A 451 -21.09 1.19 4.23
N PHE A 452 -21.72 1.48 5.36
CA PHE A 452 -21.59 2.70 6.16
C PHE A 452 -20.92 2.42 7.52
N GLU A 453 -20.04 1.43 7.60
CA GLU A 453 -19.39 1.03 8.86
C GLU A 453 -18.67 2.22 9.51
N ARG A 454 -18.97 2.53 10.77
CA ARG A 454 -18.43 3.68 11.51
C ARG A 454 -18.67 5.05 10.84
N ALA A 455 -19.56 5.15 9.85
CA ALA A 455 -19.88 6.42 9.20
C ALA A 455 -20.64 7.38 10.12
N VAL A 456 -20.52 8.68 9.86
CA VAL A 456 -21.22 9.74 10.59
C VAL A 456 -22.22 10.42 9.66
N MET A 457 -23.52 10.21 9.89
CA MET A 457 -24.59 10.80 9.08
C MET A 457 -25.83 11.16 9.92
N PRO A 458 -25.70 11.97 10.98
CA PRO A 458 -26.85 12.39 11.76
C PRO A 458 -27.83 13.18 10.90
N GLY A 459 -29.13 12.90 11.04
CA GLY A 459 -30.19 13.55 10.28
C GLY A 459 -30.27 13.14 8.81
N ALA A 460 -29.60 12.05 8.40
CA ALA A 460 -29.60 11.57 7.02
C ALA A 460 -31.02 11.42 6.46
N GLN A 461 -31.25 11.92 5.25
CA GLN A 461 -32.53 11.84 4.57
C GLN A 461 -32.56 10.60 3.68
N LEU A 462 -33.05 9.48 4.21
CA LEU A 462 -33.02 8.16 3.58
C LEU A 462 -34.41 7.59 3.30
N ARG A 463 -35.46 8.40 3.42
CA ARG A 463 -36.86 7.96 3.27
C ARG A 463 -37.11 7.15 2.00
N GLY A 464 -37.78 6.02 2.13
CA GLY A 464 -38.25 5.19 1.01
C GLY A 464 -37.17 4.44 0.22
N HIS A 465 -35.93 4.41 0.71
CA HIS A 465 -34.84 3.75 -0.02
C HIS A 465 -34.86 2.22 0.13
N ASP A 466 -34.42 1.51 -0.92
CA ASP A 466 -33.99 0.11 -0.81
C ASP A 466 -32.59 0.08 -0.17
N LEU A 467 -32.56 -0.27 1.10
CA LEU A 467 -31.36 -0.46 1.92
C LEU A 467 -31.14 -1.95 2.22
N THR A 468 -31.66 -2.84 1.38
CA THR A 468 -31.47 -4.27 1.52
C THR A 468 -29.97 -4.58 1.57
N MET A 469 -29.57 -5.36 2.59
CA MET A 469 -28.19 -5.76 2.89
C MET A 469 -27.21 -4.62 3.19
N ALA A 470 -27.67 -3.38 3.36
CA ALA A 470 -26.79 -2.27 3.75
C ALA A 470 -26.23 -2.48 5.15
N GLN A 471 -24.98 -2.04 5.38
CA GLN A 471 -24.27 -2.26 6.66
C GLN A 471 -24.02 -0.93 7.36
N PHE A 472 -24.66 -0.69 8.49
CA PHE A 472 -24.53 0.50 9.35
C PHE A 472 -23.83 0.19 10.68
N ASN A 473 -23.05 -0.89 10.76
CA ASN A 473 -22.41 -1.31 12.01
C ASN A 473 -21.55 -0.17 12.58
N LYS A 474 -21.74 0.17 13.85
CA LYS A 474 -21.08 1.29 14.56
C LYS A 474 -21.30 2.67 13.95
N ALA A 475 -22.24 2.82 13.01
CA ALA A 475 -22.53 4.10 12.37
C ALA A 475 -23.33 5.02 13.31
N ASN A 476 -23.20 6.32 13.11
CA ASN A 476 -24.07 7.32 13.73
C ASN A 476 -25.10 7.81 12.70
N VAL A 477 -26.32 7.28 12.79
CA VAL A 477 -27.50 7.64 11.99
C VAL A 477 -28.58 8.30 12.85
N SER A 478 -28.18 8.93 13.96
CA SER A 478 -29.13 9.59 14.88
C SER A 478 -29.97 10.66 14.17
N GLY A 479 -31.27 10.67 14.42
CA GLY A 479 -32.22 11.59 13.80
C GLY A 479 -32.46 11.37 12.30
N ALA A 480 -31.92 10.30 11.70
CA ALA A 480 -32.12 10.00 10.28
C ALA A 480 -33.60 9.70 9.97
N ASP A 481 -34.05 10.10 8.79
CA ASP A 481 -35.33 9.68 8.22
C ASP A 481 -35.14 8.38 7.44
N LEU A 482 -35.44 7.26 8.09
CA LEU A 482 -35.45 5.89 7.55
C LEU A 482 -36.90 5.40 7.32
N SER A 483 -37.88 6.33 7.26
CA SER A 483 -39.28 5.95 7.10
C SER A 483 -39.53 5.36 5.72
N ASP A 484 -40.48 4.44 5.63
CA ASP A 484 -40.84 3.75 4.37
C ASP A 484 -39.69 2.92 3.73
N CYS A 485 -38.59 2.65 4.43
CA CYS A 485 -37.43 1.91 3.89
C CYS A 485 -37.57 0.38 3.95
N ASP A 486 -36.97 -0.31 2.99
CA ASP A 486 -36.67 -1.74 3.08
C ASP A 486 -35.26 -1.93 3.65
N LEU A 487 -35.17 -2.44 4.89
CA LEU A 487 -33.93 -2.69 5.61
C LEU A 487 -33.62 -4.19 5.67
N THR A 488 -34.20 -5.01 4.79
CA THR A 488 -34.01 -6.46 4.83
C THR A 488 -32.53 -6.85 4.83
N ILE A 489 -32.08 -7.62 5.83
CA ILE A 489 -30.70 -8.09 6.05
C ILE A 489 -29.72 -6.92 6.38
N ALA A 490 -30.22 -5.75 6.74
CA ALA A 490 -29.37 -4.64 7.16
C ALA A 490 -28.68 -4.91 8.51
N GLY A 491 -27.42 -4.47 8.62
CA GLY A 491 -26.63 -4.54 9.85
C GLY A 491 -26.63 -3.20 10.60
N PHE A 492 -26.88 -3.22 11.90
CA PHE A 492 -26.89 -2.07 12.79
C PHE A 492 -26.18 -2.39 14.11
N GLU A 493 -25.26 -3.36 14.13
CA GLU A 493 -24.56 -3.73 15.36
C GLU A 493 -23.80 -2.53 15.93
N ASP A 494 -24.02 -2.22 17.20
CA ASP A 494 -23.44 -1.06 17.90
C ASP A 494 -23.77 0.32 17.25
N ALA A 495 -24.78 0.40 16.37
CA ALA A 495 -25.14 1.64 15.70
C ALA A 495 -25.95 2.59 16.60
N ASN A 496 -25.82 3.90 16.36
CA ASN A 496 -26.65 4.92 17.01
C ASN A 496 -27.76 5.38 16.08
N LEU A 497 -29.00 4.99 16.39
CA LEU A 497 -30.23 5.41 15.71
C LEU A 497 -31.08 6.35 16.59
N ASP A 498 -30.54 6.96 17.64
CA ASP A 498 -31.32 7.80 18.55
C ASP A 498 -32.09 8.91 17.80
N GLY A 499 -33.39 9.03 18.06
CA GLY A 499 -34.28 10.01 17.43
C GLY A 499 -34.60 9.75 15.94
N ALA A 500 -34.12 8.65 15.35
CA ALA A 500 -34.41 8.32 13.96
C ALA A 500 -35.89 7.97 13.73
N ASP A 501 -36.35 8.18 12.50
CA ASP A 501 -37.71 7.82 12.07
C ASP A 501 -37.67 6.52 11.26
N LEU A 502 -38.18 5.42 11.82
CA LEU A 502 -38.28 4.12 11.16
C LEU A 502 -39.73 3.80 10.76
N SER A 503 -40.64 4.77 10.80
CA SER A 503 -42.06 4.55 10.57
C SER A 503 -42.30 3.80 9.25
N ARG A 504 -43.09 2.73 9.29
CA ARG A 504 -43.45 1.87 8.14
C ARG A 504 -42.25 1.21 7.44
N SER A 505 -41.10 1.09 8.11
CA SER A 505 -39.95 0.36 7.57
C SER A 505 -40.02 -1.15 7.86
N LEU A 506 -39.31 -1.92 7.03
CA LEU A 506 -39.23 -3.38 7.10
C LEU A 506 -37.85 -3.82 7.59
N LEU A 507 -37.75 -4.31 8.82
CA LEU A 507 -36.51 -4.80 9.42
C LEU A 507 -36.48 -6.33 9.43
N HIS A 508 -36.49 -6.94 8.24
CA HIS A 508 -36.43 -8.40 8.12
C HIS A 508 -34.99 -8.92 8.20
N ASN A 509 -34.74 -9.89 9.07
CA ASN A 509 -33.41 -10.48 9.31
C ASN A 509 -32.31 -9.43 9.62
N CYS A 510 -32.68 -8.34 10.27
CA CYS A 510 -31.73 -7.29 10.65
C CYS A 510 -30.90 -7.69 11.88
N ASN A 511 -29.69 -7.13 11.99
CA ASN A 511 -28.88 -7.23 13.19
C ASN A 511 -28.91 -5.90 13.97
N LEU A 512 -29.60 -5.87 15.12
CA LEU A 512 -29.72 -4.69 16.01
C LEU A 512 -28.99 -4.89 17.35
N VAL A 513 -28.04 -5.83 17.41
CA VAL A 513 -27.28 -6.11 18.63
C VAL A 513 -26.61 -4.84 19.16
N ARG A 514 -26.90 -4.49 20.42
CA ARG A 514 -26.40 -3.28 21.11
C ARG A 514 -26.65 -1.94 20.39
N ALA A 515 -27.59 -1.90 19.43
CA ALA A 515 -27.98 -0.65 18.79
C ALA A 515 -28.70 0.29 19.77
N SER A 516 -28.44 1.60 19.69
CA SER A 516 -29.19 2.61 20.44
C SER A 516 -30.36 3.14 19.61
N MET A 517 -31.57 3.12 20.16
CA MET A 517 -32.79 3.56 19.46
C MET A 517 -33.66 4.47 20.34
N LYS A 518 -33.05 5.31 21.18
CA LYS A 518 -33.78 6.16 22.14
C LYS A 518 -34.57 7.23 21.41
N GLY A 519 -35.86 7.33 21.71
CA GLY A 519 -36.74 8.32 21.07
C GLY A 519 -36.95 8.08 19.56
N THR A 520 -36.70 6.87 19.06
CA THR A 520 -37.02 6.51 17.68
C THR A 520 -38.53 6.49 17.45
N LYS A 521 -38.95 6.89 16.24
CA LYS A 521 -40.34 6.75 15.79
C LYS A 521 -40.49 5.41 15.10
N LEU A 522 -41.51 4.66 15.48
CA LEU A 522 -41.65 3.24 15.15
C LEU A 522 -43.03 2.89 14.60
N GLU A 523 -43.86 3.88 14.28
CA GLU A 523 -45.25 3.67 13.86
C GLU A 523 -45.33 2.78 12.60
N GLY A 524 -45.93 1.60 12.74
CA GLY A 524 -46.09 0.63 11.65
C GLY A 524 -44.79 -0.09 11.23
N THR A 525 -43.75 -0.04 12.05
CA THR A 525 -42.48 -0.74 11.81
C THR A 525 -42.62 -2.23 12.05
N VAL A 526 -42.04 -3.06 11.19
CA VAL A 526 -42.04 -4.53 11.32
C VAL A 526 -40.64 -5.02 11.63
N PHE A 527 -40.50 -5.74 12.74
CA PHE A 527 -39.22 -6.31 13.18
C PHE A 527 -39.24 -7.83 13.06
N HIS A 528 -38.33 -8.39 12.24
CA HIS A 528 -37.85 -9.77 12.36
C HIS A 528 -36.33 -9.71 12.56
N ALA A 529 -35.86 -9.37 13.76
CA ALA A 529 -34.47 -8.95 13.96
C ALA A 529 -33.76 -9.69 15.11
N ASN A 530 -32.44 -9.71 15.04
CA ASN A 530 -31.58 -10.03 16.17
C ASN A 530 -31.49 -8.80 17.08
N MET A 531 -32.08 -8.87 18.28
CA MET A 531 -32.10 -7.80 19.27
C MET A 531 -31.46 -8.26 20.60
N ASN A 532 -30.47 -9.14 20.52
CA ASN A 532 -29.70 -9.55 21.69
C ASN A 532 -28.90 -8.36 22.25
N GLU A 533 -28.74 -8.29 23.57
CA GLU A 533 -28.03 -7.20 24.27
C GLU A 533 -28.59 -5.79 23.96
N PHE A 534 -29.82 -5.69 23.46
CA PHE A 534 -30.48 -4.43 23.18
C PHE A 534 -30.99 -3.77 24.47
N ASP A 535 -30.93 -2.43 24.53
CA ASP A 535 -31.46 -1.65 25.67
C ASP A 535 -32.96 -1.38 25.49
N TYR A 536 -33.78 -2.15 26.21
CA TYR A 536 -35.25 -2.04 26.16
C TYR A 536 -35.83 -0.97 27.09
N THR A 537 -35.03 -0.33 27.97
CA THR A 537 -35.53 0.48 29.09
C THR A 537 -36.45 1.64 28.72
N GLN A 538 -36.32 2.18 27.50
CA GLN A 538 -37.18 3.23 26.95
C GLN A 538 -37.77 2.85 25.59
N PHE A 539 -37.71 1.58 25.22
CA PHE A 539 -38.21 1.11 23.93
C PHE A 539 -39.71 0.80 24.07
N PRO A 540 -40.60 1.43 23.28
CA PRO A 540 -42.01 1.09 23.31
C PRO A 540 -42.17 -0.34 22.79
N LEU A 541 -42.97 -1.20 23.44
CA LEU A 541 -43.23 -2.57 22.98
C LEU A 541 -44.72 -2.84 22.73
N ALA A 542 -45.61 -2.08 23.39
CA ALA A 542 -47.05 -2.25 23.27
C ALA A 542 -47.53 -2.11 21.80
N GLY A 543 -48.31 -3.10 21.35
CA GLY A 543 -48.90 -3.15 20.02
C GLY A 543 -47.93 -3.37 18.86
N MET A 544 -46.63 -3.58 19.12
CA MET A 544 -45.63 -3.73 18.06
C MET A 544 -45.64 -5.10 17.40
N THR A 545 -45.22 -5.16 16.14
CA THR A 545 -44.94 -6.41 15.42
C THR A 545 -43.47 -6.78 15.54
N LEU A 546 -43.18 -7.71 16.44
CA LEU A 546 -41.85 -8.20 16.84
C LEU A 546 -41.78 -9.72 16.61
N SER A 547 -42.25 -10.20 15.45
CA SER A 547 -42.30 -11.62 15.10
C SER A 547 -40.93 -12.15 14.70
N ARG A 548 -40.60 -13.39 15.09
CA ARG A 548 -39.31 -14.04 14.79
C ARG A 548 -38.09 -13.23 15.27
N CYS A 549 -38.24 -12.47 16.35
CA CYS A 549 -37.13 -11.73 16.96
C CYS A 549 -36.33 -12.60 17.93
N MET A 550 -35.03 -12.32 18.07
CA MET A 550 -34.17 -12.89 19.11
C MET A 550 -33.96 -11.87 20.23
N LEU A 551 -34.42 -12.19 21.44
CA LEU A 551 -34.35 -11.38 22.66
C LEU A 551 -33.68 -12.19 23.79
N LEU A 552 -32.55 -12.84 23.49
CA LEU A 552 -31.81 -13.65 24.46
C LEU A 552 -31.32 -12.78 25.62
N ASP A 553 -31.51 -13.24 26.86
CA ASP A 553 -31.10 -12.55 28.10
C ASP A 553 -31.67 -11.11 28.24
N ALA A 554 -32.75 -10.78 27.50
CA ALA A 554 -33.33 -9.44 27.52
C ALA A 554 -33.92 -9.08 28.88
N ASN A 555 -33.70 -7.85 29.34
CA ASN A 555 -34.33 -7.33 30.57
C ASN A 555 -35.60 -6.55 30.23
N LEU A 556 -36.75 -7.20 30.46
CA LEU A 556 -38.11 -6.73 30.19
C LEU A 556 -38.94 -6.66 31.49
N GLU A 557 -38.30 -6.53 32.65
CA GLU A 557 -38.99 -6.45 33.95
C GLU A 557 -39.97 -5.28 33.99
N GLY A 558 -41.23 -5.56 34.30
CA GLY A 558 -42.32 -4.57 34.40
C GLY A 558 -42.71 -3.89 33.09
N HIS A 559 -42.19 -4.33 31.94
CA HIS A 559 -42.45 -3.65 30.67
C HIS A 559 -43.90 -3.85 30.19
N ASP A 560 -44.41 -2.87 29.44
CA ASP A 560 -45.72 -2.94 28.77
C ASP A 560 -45.56 -3.48 27.35
N LEU A 561 -45.99 -4.72 27.14
CA LEU A 561 -46.00 -5.40 25.84
C LEU A 561 -47.42 -5.59 25.30
N ARG A 562 -48.45 -4.99 25.89
CA ARG A 562 -49.86 -5.31 25.58
C ARG A 562 -50.15 -5.28 24.09
N GLY A 563 -50.80 -6.34 23.60
CA GLY A 563 -51.22 -6.48 22.20
C GLY A 563 -50.08 -6.63 21.18
N ALA A 564 -48.83 -6.83 21.62
CA ALA A 564 -47.72 -7.06 20.71
C ALA A 564 -47.84 -8.41 19.98
N ASP A 565 -47.38 -8.45 18.73
CA ASP A 565 -47.19 -9.69 17.97
C ASP A 565 -45.76 -10.20 18.16
N LEU A 566 -45.60 -11.24 18.96
CA LEU A 566 -44.33 -11.85 19.35
C LEU A 566 -44.24 -13.29 18.80
N ASN A 567 -44.97 -13.58 17.71
CA ASN A 567 -45.02 -14.90 17.10
C ASN A 567 -43.61 -15.42 16.74
N SER A 568 -43.31 -16.66 17.11
CA SER A 568 -42.05 -17.33 16.82
C SER A 568 -40.80 -16.62 17.36
N SER A 569 -40.95 -15.74 18.35
CA SER A 569 -39.84 -14.98 18.93
C SER A 569 -39.20 -15.73 20.10
N SER A 570 -37.91 -15.50 20.32
CA SER A 570 -37.10 -16.15 21.34
C SER A 570 -36.81 -15.20 22.50
N PHE A 571 -37.11 -15.66 23.71
CA PHE A 571 -36.93 -15.01 25.01
C PHE A 571 -36.12 -15.90 25.96
N ILE A 572 -35.23 -16.74 25.42
CA ILE A 572 -34.42 -17.65 26.24
C ILE A 572 -33.71 -16.83 27.33
N LYS A 573 -33.84 -17.25 28.59
CA LYS A 573 -33.25 -16.59 29.78
C LYS A 573 -33.64 -15.12 30.00
N ALA A 574 -34.61 -14.58 29.25
CA ALA A 574 -35.04 -13.20 29.41
C ALA A 574 -35.73 -12.97 30.76
N ASN A 575 -35.58 -11.77 31.32
CA ASN A 575 -36.26 -11.33 32.54
C ASN A 575 -37.54 -10.56 32.19
N LEU A 576 -38.69 -11.22 32.25
CA LEU A 576 -40.04 -10.64 32.06
C LEU A 576 -40.83 -10.53 33.38
N LYS A 577 -40.14 -10.41 34.53
CA LYS A 577 -40.80 -10.31 35.83
C LYS A 577 -41.80 -9.16 35.86
N GLY A 578 -43.05 -9.44 36.21
CA GLY A 578 -44.11 -8.43 36.30
C GLY A 578 -44.48 -7.74 34.98
N ALA A 579 -44.00 -8.23 33.83
CA ALA A 579 -44.30 -7.64 32.52
C ALA A 579 -45.78 -7.81 32.16
N ASP A 580 -46.32 -6.87 31.39
CA ASP A 580 -47.70 -6.87 30.91
C ASP A 580 -47.78 -7.36 29.46
N LEU A 581 -48.12 -8.62 29.26
CA LEU A 581 -48.27 -9.29 27.96
C LEU A 581 -49.73 -9.50 27.57
N ARG A 582 -50.69 -8.78 28.17
CA ARG A 582 -52.12 -9.03 27.90
C ARG A 582 -52.45 -8.81 26.42
N GLY A 583 -53.18 -9.77 25.85
CA GLY A 583 -53.57 -9.77 24.44
C GLY A 583 -52.44 -9.98 23.43
N CYS A 584 -51.24 -10.37 23.86
CA CYS A 584 -50.15 -10.69 22.94
C CYS A 584 -50.41 -11.96 22.11
N ASN A 585 -49.84 -11.98 20.91
CA ASN A 585 -49.64 -13.20 20.13
C ASN A 585 -48.25 -13.78 20.43
N LEU A 586 -48.21 -14.84 21.23
CA LEU A 586 -47.02 -15.59 21.67
C LEU A 586 -46.91 -16.96 20.98
N ASP A 587 -47.64 -17.20 19.90
CA ASP A 587 -47.63 -18.48 19.22
C ASP A 587 -46.21 -18.87 18.77
N MET A 588 -45.80 -20.11 19.05
CA MET A 588 -44.47 -20.64 18.76
C MET A 588 -43.31 -19.86 19.40
N ALA A 589 -43.58 -18.98 20.37
CA ALA A 589 -42.53 -18.27 21.11
C ALA A 589 -41.75 -19.21 22.04
N ILE A 590 -40.49 -18.88 22.31
CA ILE A 590 -39.57 -19.67 23.12
C ILE A 590 -39.20 -18.89 24.39
N PHE A 591 -39.60 -19.39 25.55
CA PHE A 591 -39.36 -18.83 26.88
C PHE A 591 -38.47 -19.73 27.75
N MET A 592 -37.58 -20.52 27.14
CA MET A 592 -36.76 -21.47 27.90
C MET A 592 -35.92 -20.74 28.96
N GLU A 593 -36.01 -21.18 30.21
CA GLU A 593 -35.31 -20.56 31.36
C GLU A 593 -35.65 -19.07 31.60
N ALA A 594 -36.70 -18.53 30.96
CA ALA A 594 -37.11 -17.15 31.14
C ALA A 594 -37.77 -16.91 32.50
N ASN A 595 -37.62 -15.69 33.04
CA ASN A 595 -38.26 -15.28 34.28
C ASN A 595 -39.56 -14.51 34.00
N LEU A 596 -40.72 -15.13 34.14
CA LEU A 596 -42.05 -14.55 34.00
C LEU A 596 -42.77 -14.41 35.35
N GLU A 597 -42.04 -14.30 36.46
CA GLU A 597 -42.63 -14.17 37.79
C GLU A 597 -43.61 -12.98 37.85
N GLY A 598 -44.85 -13.23 38.23
CA GLY A 598 -45.89 -12.20 38.35
C GLY A 598 -46.31 -11.53 37.04
N ALA A 599 -45.89 -12.05 35.87
CA ALA A 599 -46.25 -11.49 34.57
C ALA A 599 -47.77 -11.60 34.29
N LEU A 600 -48.32 -10.61 33.58
CA LEU A 600 -49.73 -10.57 33.17
C LEU A 600 -49.86 -11.10 31.74
N LEU A 601 -50.43 -12.28 31.58
CA LEU A 601 -50.60 -13.00 30.32
C LEU A 601 -52.08 -13.36 30.08
N GLU A 602 -53.01 -12.50 30.50
CA GLU A 602 -54.45 -12.73 30.35
C GLU A 602 -54.84 -12.64 28.86
N GLY A 603 -55.60 -13.63 28.38
CA GLY A 603 -56.13 -13.69 27.02
C GLY A 603 -55.07 -13.81 25.91
N VAL A 604 -53.87 -14.31 26.21
CA VAL A 604 -52.81 -14.48 25.20
C VAL A 604 -53.05 -15.72 24.34
N SER A 605 -52.56 -15.68 23.09
CA SER A 605 -52.38 -16.88 22.26
C SER A 605 -50.94 -17.34 22.37
N ALA A 606 -50.69 -18.49 22.98
CA ALA A 606 -49.35 -19.08 23.17
C ALA A 606 -49.32 -20.53 22.66
N ARG A 607 -49.92 -20.75 21.48
CA ARG A 607 -50.04 -22.09 20.88
C ARG A 607 -48.65 -22.57 20.48
N LYS A 608 -48.30 -23.80 20.85
CA LYS A 608 -46.98 -24.40 20.59
C LYS A 608 -45.79 -23.60 21.17
N ALA A 609 -46.03 -22.71 22.13
CA ALA A 609 -44.94 -22.00 22.80
C ALA A 609 -44.15 -22.95 23.70
N CYS A 610 -42.87 -22.68 23.90
CA CYS A 610 -41.99 -23.46 24.76
C CYS A 610 -41.65 -22.68 26.03
N PHE A 611 -42.01 -23.19 27.20
CA PHE A 611 -41.72 -22.63 28.52
C PHE A 611 -40.81 -23.55 29.35
N ALA A 612 -40.00 -24.40 28.71
CA ALA A 612 -39.16 -25.35 29.42
C ALA A 612 -38.28 -24.63 30.47
N LYS A 613 -38.34 -25.06 31.73
CA LYS A 613 -37.59 -24.46 32.86
C LYS A 613 -37.89 -22.99 33.15
N ALA A 614 -38.93 -22.40 32.56
CA ALA A 614 -39.32 -21.02 32.81
C ALA A 614 -39.84 -20.83 34.25
N ASN A 615 -39.70 -19.63 34.79
CA ASN A 615 -40.30 -19.24 36.06
C ASN A 615 -41.61 -18.48 35.82
N LEU A 616 -42.75 -19.15 35.98
CA LEU A 616 -44.10 -18.61 35.92
C LEU A 616 -44.72 -18.41 37.32
N ARG A 617 -43.91 -18.34 38.39
CA ARG A 617 -44.43 -18.11 39.74
C ARG A 617 -45.37 -16.89 39.77
N GLU A 618 -46.58 -17.06 40.30
CA GLU A 618 -47.58 -15.98 40.42
C GLU A 618 -48.01 -15.34 39.08
N ALA A 619 -47.64 -15.92 37.92
CA ALA A 619 -48.05 -15.41 36.61
C ALA A 619 -49.57 -15.58 36.39
N ILE A 620 -50.19 -14.65 35.67
CA ILE A 620 -51.64 -14.61 35.45
C ILE A 620 -51.97 -14.91 33.98
N LEU A 621 -52.44 -16.12 33.67
CA LEU A 621 -52.71 -16.59 32.31
C LEU A 621 -54.21 -16.75 32.01
N ARG A 622 -55.12 -16.10 32.75
CA ARG A 622 -56.57 -16.35 32.62
C ARG A 622 -57.08 -16.29 31.19
N ASP A 623 -57.96 -17.23 30.85
CA ASP A 623 -58.64 -17.31 29.54
C ASP A 623 -57.70 -17.35 28.32
N SER A 624 -56.46 -17.81 28.51
CA SER A 624 -55.44 -17.89 27.45
C SER A 624 -55.45 -19.22 26.70
N ASP A 625 -54.97 -19.22 25.46
CA ASP A 625 -54.85 -20.40 24.59
C ASP A 625 -53.40 -20.89 24.55
N LEU A 626 -53.11 -21.99 25.25
CA LEU A 626 -51.79 -22.62 25.35
C LEU A 626 -51.74 -23.98 24.64
N ARG A 627 -52.63 -24.23 23.67
CA ARG A 627 -52.69 -25.55 23.01
C ARG A 627 -51.34 -25.97 22.45
N ASN A 628 -50.95 -27.21 22.72
CA ASN A 628 -49.67 -27.81 22.32
C ASN A 628 -48.42 -27.12 22.90
N ALA A 629 -48.55 -26.27 23.92
CA ALA A 629 -47.38 -25.68 24.56
C ALA A 629 -46.54 -26.72 25.32
N ILE A 630 -45.23 -26.51 25.36
CA ILE A 630 -44.24 -27.40 25.95
C ILE A 630 -43.65 -26.74 27.19
N LEU A 631 -43.95 -27.25 28.38
CA LEU A 631 -43.60 -26.67 29.68
C LEU A 631 -42.92 -27.68 30.65
N PRO A 632 -41.95 -28.51 30.21
CA PRO A 632 -41.25 -29.41 31.11
C PRO A 632 -40.41 -28.61 32.13
N GLU A 633 -40.34 -29.11 33.36
CA GLU A 633 -39.57 -28.53 34.47
C GLU A 633 -39.93 -27.04 34.77
N VAL A 634 -41.09 -26.57 34.32
CA VAL A 634 -41.53 -25.19 34.55
C VAL A 634 -41.82 -24.96 36.03
N LYS A 635 -41.47 -23.78 36.55
CA LYS A 635 -41.76 -23.36 37.93
C LYS A 635 -42.95 -22.42 37.93
N ALA A 636 -44.15 -22.91 38.20
CA ALA A 636 -45.38 -22.13 38.20
C ALA A 636 -46.16 -22.17 39.53
N PRO A 637 -45.52 -22.06 40.72
CA PRO A 637 -46.26 -22.02 41.96
C PRO A 637 -47.15 -20.77 42.02
N LEU A 638 -48.38 -20.93 42.51
CA LEU A 638 -49.39 -19.86 42.60
C LEU A 638 -49.83 -19.24 41.27
N ALA A 639 -49.43 -19.81 40.12
CA ALA A 639 -49.84 -19.32 38.81
C ALA A 639 -51.34 -19.53 38.55
N GLU A 640 -51.94 -18.65 37.75
CA GLU A 640 -53.39 -18.63 37.48
C GLU A 640 -53.68 -19.02 36.03
N PHE A 641 -54.23 -20.22 35.85
CA PHE A 641 -54.62 -20.81 34.56
C PHE A 641 -56.14 -21.03 34.45
N SER A 642 -56.96 -20.33 35.26
CA SER A 642 -58.41 -20.47 35.17
C SER A 642 -58.94 -20.08 33.79
N GLY A 643 -59.83 -20.91 33.24
CA GLY A 643 -60.43 -20.71 31.92
C GLY A 643 -59.53 -21.06 30.71
N CYS A 644 -58.26 -21.39 30.93
CA CYS A 644 -57.32 -21.64 29.82
C CYS A 644 -57.66 -22.84 28.96
N ASP A 645 -57.25 -22.78 27.69
CA ASP A 645 -57.18 -23.92 26.79
C ASP A 645 -55.75 -24.51 26.81
N LEU A 646 -55.57 -25.58 27.60
CA LEU A 646 -54.30 -26.28 27.85
C LEU A 646 -54.32 -27.68 27.21
N ARG A 647 -55.02 -27.85 26.09
CA ARG A 647 -55.07 -29.16 25.42
C ARG A 647 -53.71 -29.52 24.84
N GLU A 648 -53.31 -30.78 24.99
CA GLU A 648 -52.07 -31.35 24.45
C GLU A 648 -50.79 -30.66 24.96
N THR A 649 -50.85 -30.02 26.14
CA THR A 649 -49.68 -29.40 26.78
C THR A 649 -48.80 -30.43 27.50
N VAL A 650 -47.49 -30.18 27.56
CA VAL A 650 -46.51 -31.02 28.27
C VAL A 650 -46.01 -30.30 29.52
N TRP A 651 -46.10 -30.93 30.69
CA TRP A 651 -45.77 -30.39 32.02
C TRP A 651 -44.88 -31.35 32.82
N VAL A 652 -44.08 -32.17 32.13
CA VAL A 652 -43.26 -33.20 32.76
C VAL A 652 -42.35 -32.55 33.80
N GLU A 653 -42.38 -33.03 35.05
CA GLU A 653 -41.59 -32.50 36.18
C GLU A 653 -41.86 -31.01 36.53
N ALA A 654 -43.02 -30.47 36.16
CA ALA A 654 -43.39 -29.10 36.51
C ALA A 654 -43.70 -28.91 38.01
N ASP A 655 -43.33 -27.76 38.58
CA ASP A 655 -43.82 -27.30 39.88
C ASP A 655 -45.06 -26.44 39.70
N LEU A 656 -46.22 -27.00 40.04
CA LEU A 656 -47.55 -26.39 39.94
C LEU A 656 -48.17 -26.18 41.33
N SER A 657 -47.34 -26.07 42.37
CA SER A 657 -47.79 -25.96 43.76
C SER A 657 -48.71 -24.75 43.95
N ALA A 658 -49.92 -24.98 44.47
CA ALA A 658 -50.97 -23.97 44.66
C ALA A 658 -51.39 -23.21 43.38
N ALA A 659 -51.07 -23.72 42.19
CA ALA A 659 -51.55 -23.17 40.93
C ALA A 659 -53.08 -23.37 40.77
N ARG A 660 -53.75 -22.50 40.01
CA ARG A 660 -55.21 -22.50 39.83
C ARG A 660 -55.57 -22.86 38.40
N PHE A 661 -56.36 -23.90 38.21
CA PHE A 661 -56.80 -24.42 36.92
C PHE A 661 -58.34 -24.42 36.80
N ARG A 662 -59.04 -23.46 37.42
CA ARG A 662 -60.51 -23.53 37.51
C ARG A 662 -61.14 -23.52 36.13
N GLY A 663 -61.90 -24.56 35.80
CA GLY A 663 -62.56 -24.69 34.49
C GLY A 663 -61.61 -24.81 33.30
N ALA A 664 -60.30 -25.02 33.50
CA ALA A 664 -59.33 -25.15 32.42
C ALA A 664 -59.53 -26.44 31.62
N LYS A 665 -59.19 -26.41 30.32
CA LYS A 665 -59.25 -27.58 29.42
C LYS A 665 -57.87 -28.23 29.32
N LEU A 666 -57.70 -29.41 29.91
CA LEU A 666 -56.44 -30.15 30.01
C LEU A 666 -56.50 -31.47 29.21
N HIS A 667 -57.23 -31.51 28.09
CA HIS A 667 -57.37 -32.75 27.32
C HIS A 667 -56.01 -33.20 26.80
N TYR A 668 -55.67 -34.48 27.01
CA TYR A 668 -54.38 -35.05 26.59
C TYR A 668 -53.14 -34.34 27.14
N ALA A 669 -53.28 -33.52 28.18
CA ALA A 669 -52.12 -32.90 28.83
C ALA A 669 -51.25 -33.97 29.51
N ASP A 670 -49.93 -33.88 29.37
CA ASP A 670 -48.98 -34.71 30.09
C ASP A 670 -48.44 -33.98 31.31
N MET A 671 -48.86 -34.41 32.50
CA MET A 671 -48.40 -33.86 33.79
C MET A 671 -47.55 -34.88 34.55
N SER A 672 -46.87 -35.80 33.85
CA SER A 672 -46.07 -36.82 34.52
C SER A 672 -45.03 -36.19 35.44
N TYR A 673 -44.94 -36.66 36.69
CA TYR A 673 -44.02 -36.17 37.72
C TYR A 673 -44.22 -34.71 38.17
N ALA A 674 -45.32 -34.07 37.80
CA ALA A 674 -45.60 -32.70 38.24
C ALA A 674 -46.00 -32.63 39.72
N THR A 675 -45.64 -31.54 40.40
CA THR A 675 -46.06 -31.22 41.77
C THR A 675 -47.29 -30.32 41.73
N LEU A 676 -48.43 -30.84 42.15
CA LEU A 676 -49.75 -30.20 42.24
C LEU A 676 -50.19 -29.95 43.69
N ASP A 677 -49.27 -29.97 44.66
CA ASP A 677 -49.59 -29.77 46.08
C ASP A 677 -50.36 -28.45 46.29
N GLY A 678 -51.56 -28.55 46.87
CA GLY A 678 -52.46 -27.39 47.09
C GLY A 678 -53.06 -26.76 45.84
N ALA A 679 -52.86 -27.33 44.64
CA ALA A 679 -53.39 -26.77 43.39
C ALA A 679 -54.93 -26.86 43.32
N ASP A 680 -55.58 -25.90 42.65
CA ASP A 680 -57.03 -25.85 42.50
C ASP A 680 -57.46 -26.27 41.08
N LEU A 681 -57.85 -27.52 40.91
CA LEU A 681 -58.34 -28.09 39.66
C LEU A 681 -59.87 -28.12 39.58
N SER A 682 -60.57 -27.29 40.35
CA SER A 682 -62.04 -27.32 40.39
C SER A 682 -62.66 -27.06 39.02
N GLY A 683 -63.53 -27.97 38.58
CA GLY A 683 -64.19 -27.88 37.27
C GLY A 683 -63.27 -28.08 36.05
N ALA A 684 -61.97 -28.36 36.25
CA ALA A 684 -61.04 -28.60 35.15
C ALA A 684 -61.40 -29.87 34.36
N ASP A 685 -61.14 -29.88 33.06
CA ASP A 685 -61.41 -31.02 32.18
C ASP A 685 -60.12 -31.75 31.78
N LEU A 686 -59.82 -32.85 32.46
CA LEU A 686 -58.62 -33.65 32.27
C LEU A 686 -58.89 -34.92 31.45
N PHE A 687 -59.80 -34.86 30.48
CA PHE A 687 -60.07 -36.00 29.58
C PHE A 687 -58.75 -36.52 28.99
N THR A 688 -58.47 -37.80 29.22
CA THR A 688 -57.27 -38.50 28.74
C THR A 688 -55.92 -37.87 29.11
N ALA A 689 -55.85 -37.04 30.16
CA ALA A 689 -54.59 -36.50 30.67
C ALA A 689 -53.70 -37.59 31.29
N GLN A 690 -52.38 -37.44 31.18
CA GLN A 690 -51.39 -38.32 31.80
C GLN A 690 -50.96 -37.72 33.16
N LEU A 691 -51.21 -38.44 34.24
CA LEU A 691 -51.01 -38.01 35.63
C LEU A 691 -50.07 -38.97 36.38
N HIS A 692 -49.08 -39.54 35.68
CA HIS A 692 -48.20 -40.55 36.25
C HIS A 692 -47.16 -39.91 37.17
N GLY A 693 -47.07 -40.35 38.42
CA GLY A 693 -46.04 -39.88 39.36
C GLY A 693 -46.26 -38.47 39.93
N ILE A 694 -47.46 -37.90 39.79
CA ILE A 694 -47.76 -36.58 40.36
C ILE A 694 -47.75 -36.55 41.90
N LEU A 695 -47.46 -35.38 42.46
CA LEU A 695 -47.62 -35.08 43.89
C LEU A 695 -48.82 -34.13 44.06
N ASP A 696 -49.97 -34.58 44.57
CA ASP A 696 -51.20 -33.77 44.61
C ASP A 696 -51.77 -33.56 46.03
N LYS A 697 -50.90 -33.44 47.04
CA LYS A 697 -51.33 -33.31 48.44
C LYS A 697 -52.11 -32.01 48.65
N GLY A 698 -53.36 -32.14 49.07
CA GLY A 698 -54.24 -30.99 49.33
C GLY A 698 -54.75 -30.31 48.06
N ALA A 699 -54.56 -30.91 46.88
CA ALA A 699 -55.15 -30.40 45.64
C ALA A 699 -56.68 -30.48 45.65
N ASN A 700 -57.35 -29.44 45.17
CA ASN A 700 -58.80 -29.40 45.03
C ASN A 700 -59.25 -29.96 43.67
N TRP A 701 -59.90 -31.12 43.70
CA TRP A 701 -60.42 -31.79 42.50
C TRP A 701 -61.93 -31.62 42.30
N SER A 702 -62.60 -30.73 43.06
CA SER A 702 -64.05 -30.63 43.07
C SER A 702 -64.63 -30.35 41.67
N GLY A 703 -65.43 -31.28 41.13
CA GLY A 703 -66.04 -31.12 39.81
C GLY A 703 -65.08 -31.31 38.62
N ALA A 704 -63.84 -31.74 38.85
CA ALA A 704 -62.90 -32.05 37.77
C ALA A 704 -63.37 -33.27 36.96
N LYS A 705 -63.25 -33.22 35.63
CA LYS A 705 -63.60 -34.33 34.73
C LYS A 705 -62.37 -35.18 34.47
N LEU A 706 -62.38 -36.42 34.96
CA LEU A 706 -61.22 -37.33 34.91
C LEU A 706 -61.41 -38.51 33.94
N ARG A 707 -62.41 -38.47 33.05
CA ARG A 707 -62.71 -39.60 32.17
C ARG A 707 -61.51 -39.90 31.27
N GLY A 708 -60.97 -41.12 31.36
CA GLY A 708 -59.81 -41.56 30.58
C GLY A 708 -58.46 -41.04 31.06
N ALA A 709 -58.41 -40.20 32.11
CA ALA A 709 -57.16 -39.76 32.72
C ALA A 709 -56.36 -40.96 33.27
N ARG A 710 -55.06 -40.99 33.00
CA ARG A 710 -54.16 -42.09 33.35
C ARG A 710 -53.38 -41.73 34.62
N ARG A 711 -53.77 -42.32 35.74
CA ARG A 711 -53.07 -42.17 37.04
C ARG A 711 -51.76 -42.98 37.05
N THR A 712 -50.98 -42.83 38.11
CA THR A 712 -49.69 -43.53 38.32
C THR A 712 -49.80 -45.04 38.10
N ASP A 713 -49.18 -45.52 37.03
CA ASP A 713 -48.74 -46.89 36.88
C ASP A 713 -47.67 -47.22 37.94
N LYS A 714 -48.02 -48.09 38.89
CA LYS A 714 -47.19 -48.40 40.06
C LYS A 714 -45.93 -49.20 39.69
N GLU A 715 -46.05 -50.18 38.80
CA GLU A 715 -44.92 -51.02 38.40
C GLU A 715 -43.90 -50.18 37.64
N ARG A 716 -44.39 -49.35 36.72
CA ARG A 716 -43.57 -48.37 36.02
C ARG A 716 -42.88 -47.40 36.98
N PHE A 717 -43.63 -46.81 37.91
CA PHE A 717 -43.12 -45.82 38.87
C PHE A 717 -42.08 -46.40 39.84
N GLU A 718 -42.29 -47.62 40.33
CA GLU A 718 -41.33 -48.34 41.19
C GLU A 718 -40.05 -48.69 40.41
N GLY A 719 -40.18 -49.08 39.13
CA GLY A 719 -39.05 -49.33 38.24
C GLY A 719 -38.23 -48.06 37.92
N GLU A 720 -38.90 -46.93 37.72
CA GLU A 720 -38.25 -45.63 37.44
C GLU A 720 -37.50 -45.08 38.68
N ARG A 721 -37.99 -45.34 39.91
CA ARG A 721 -37.29 -44.96 41.16
C ARG A 721 -36.23 -45.96 41.63
N GLY A 722 -36.34 -47.23 41.24
CA GLY A 722 -35.42 -48.30 41.65
C GLY A 722 -34.13 -48.36 40.82
N PHE A 723 -34.04 -47.61 39.72
CA PHE A 723 -32.85 -47.60 38.86
C PHE A 723 -31.77 -46.66 39.42
N GLN A 724 -30.74 -47.23 40.05
CA GLN A 724 -29.45 -46.54 40.24
C GLN A 724 -28.50 -46.99 39.13
N PRO A 725 -28.01 -46.08 38.26
CA PRO A 725 -26.90 -46.42 37.38
C PRO A 725 -25.70 -46.84 38.23
N PRO A 726 -24.92 -47.86 37.81
CA PRO A 726 -23.74 -48.27 38.57
C PRO A 726 -22.79 -47.09 38.74
N SER A 727 -22.30 -46.87 39.95
CA SER A 727 -21.29 -45.86 40.25
C SER A 727 -20.06 -46.07 39.36
N LEU A 728 -19.66 -45.04 38.60
CA LEU A 728 -18.39 -45.02 37.88
C LEU A 728 -17.25 -45.22 38.89
N PRO A 729 -16.26 -46.09 38.62
CA PRO A 729 -15.05 -46.19 39.43
C PRO A 729 -14.35 -44.84 39.53
N ALA A 730 -13.75 -44.53 40.68
CA ALA A 730 -13.20 -43.22 41.05
C ALA A 730 -12.01 -42.71 40.19
N GLU A 731 -11.71 -43.31 39.04
CA GLU A 731 -10.62 -42.86 38.14
C GLU A 731 -11.10 -42.09 36.90
N GLU A 732 -12.41 -41.97 36.64
CA GLU A 732 -12.92 -41.26 35.44
C GLU A 732 -13.82 -40.04 35.74
N ALA A 733 -13.71 -39.44 36.93
CA ALA A 733 -14.47 -38.23 37.28
C ALA A 733 -13.68 -36.91 37.12
N ALA A 734 -12.56 -36.92 36.39
CA ALA A 734 -11.67 -35.75 36.20
C ALA A 734 -11.31 -35.46 34.74
N GLN A 735 -12.22 -35.68 33.79
CA GLN A 735 -12.12 -35.13 32.43
C GLN A 735 -13.32 -34.26 32.08
#